data_AF-A0AAE5H1R9-F1
#
_entry.id   AF-A0AAE5H1R9-F1
#
_cell.length_a   1.000
_cell.length_b   1.000
_cell.length_c   1.000
_cell.angle_alpha   90.00
_cell.angle_beta   90.00
_cell.angle_gamma   90.00
#
_symmetry.space_group_name_H-M   'P 1'
#
loop_
_entity.id
_entity.type
_entity.pdbx_description
1 polymer ?
#
loop_
_entity_poly.entity_id
_entity_poly.type
_entity_poly.pdbx_seq_one_letter_code
_entity_poly.pdbx_strand_id
1 'polypeptide(L)'
;MKWKFINKIISAITVSMTLFTLIPLRASAEWVNDYQGNFYYMQDNQKVTGWKRIDGQIYYFDGNGKMQTGWIKAGSSWYFLQNDGALKTGWINYNKKWYYADSSGVIQTGIVNISGKVYIFDDNGAIKTNNTVINGEFYTIGSDGEVVGTKMPTPEKEYDDSGNCIQVLKNTDNKVITSPTDSKFNEVIEDKTESDDNPNEGRSFKVLLKDSDGSELKTKTVKYGKSFDLYKPTKDGRVFAGWNAKSNGSGKSYDADDSIKVEEDIILYAQWKEDTSVYVEDINIKGNSNVTVNKSVTMTAEVSPSNVTNADVTWSVSDETGKATIDSNGVLTGVSAGTVMVKATAKDGSDVRGTKEVTVTNTDVVVPVSKVTVSGQAGESTITADNGTLQMKATILPEDATNQTVTWEVQNNTGSASIDPSTGLLKAISNGTVTVKATASNNVVGSMTVTISGQSTKILVTDMEITTTKTDFAITEDGGTLQLNLNITPTTATNKSVKWSIKSGEDKATINSSTGLLKAVTNTNGTPVTVQAEALDGSGVVATKDVTISGQKIKVSKITIDGPDSVTGNAKVAMNKTVLPKEATNGAVIWSVENNTGSATIDANTGELTPKSNGKVTVKATAADGSGISDTIEVNISGIDSNIAATKINIATKDGVALSIPEDDGTLELIASLLPSYATTKSEAVNWEVISGSDGGSAKIEGGTVGSSINIRGVTNGTVTVKASVINADGTTAIGSATVRIAGQITNVTDIIISPDEAPEVVVGGTLQMSASVDPNNATYKIVNWSVSNGTGTATITSSGLLTGVSSGDVKVIATADNGKGISKYITVKVIPQVKVTKITVNAPDGSGNEITDGGTLQMTASFEPTGATSKSVTWSVTPGTGKATIDSNGLVTSVSNGTVTVNATATDGSKVVGSLPITISGKVGTITVTGTGNISTIVIPNGILQMLATVGPTDAVNKAITWSVTPVTGKATIDSNGILTAVSNGTVTVNAAATDGSGIVGQSVVTINAASGITINQSSNTVAVGNTVKLTSVISPTSVTGKKVIWSISNIDGTNTDLATINSTGDLTADLTALKQGSVNIKATLDDGSGISVTKTIIINPNS
;
A
#
# COMPACT_ATOMS: atom_id res chain seq x y z
N MET A 1 10.40 15.22 66.62
CA MET A 1 9.57 16.44 66.80
C MET A 1 8.16 16.07 66.34
N LYS A 2 7.06 16.35 67.07
CA LYS A 2 6.37 17.67 67.21
C LYS A 2 6.10 18.32 65.84
N TRP A 3 4.91 18.79 65.48
CA TRP A 3 3.56 18.84 66.11
C TRP A 3 2.55 19.02 64.92
N LYS A 4 1.26 18.60 64.91
CA LYS A 4 0.07 19.13 65.64
C LYS A 4 -0.09 20.67 65.46
N PHE A 5 -1.29 21.28 65.32
CA PHE A 5 -2.67 20.84 65.64
C PHE A 5 -3.70 21.93 65.19
N ILE A 6 -5.01 21.59 65.07
CA ILE A 6 -6.20 22.44 65.45
C ILE A 6 -6.45 23.73 64.60
N ASN A 7 -7.66 24.33 64.39
CA ASN A 7 -9.02 24.36 64.99
C ASN A 7 -10.11 23.89 63.99
N LYS A 8 -11.31 23.36 64.33
CA LYS A 8 -12.39 23.69 65.31
C LYS A 8 -13.28 24.90 64.96
N ILE A 9 -14.60 24.72 65.06
CA ILE A 9 -15.54 25.60 65.80
C ILE A 9 -16.81 24.80 66.22
N ILE A 10 -17.73 25.38 67.01
CA ILE A 10 -18.34 24.70 68.19
C ILE A 10 -19.80 25.09 68.49
N SER A 11 -20.63 24.11 68.92
CA SER A 11 -21.76 24.23 69.88
C SER A 11 -22.13 22.82 70.39
N ALA A 12 -22.22 22.47 71.69
CA ALA A 12 -22.88 23.06 72.89
C ALA A 12 -24.38 22.63 72.97
N ILE A 13 -25.02 22.24 74.08
CA ILE A 13 -24.93 22.50 75.57
C ILE A 13 -25.84 21.40 76.24
N THR A 14 -25.87 20.86 77.49
CA THR A 14 -25.22 20.82 78.87
C THR A 14 -25.97 19.72 79.71
N VAL A 15 -25.71 19.20 80.95
CA VAL A 15 -24.66 19.12 82.02
C VAL A 15 -25.17 18.15 83.14
N SER A 16 -24.34 17.74 84.13
CA SER A 16 -24.69 17.14 85.47
C SER A 16 -25.03 15.63 85.58
N MET A 17 -24.75 14.90 86.68
CA MET A 17 -24.04 15.25 87.95
C MET A 17 -23.47 14.02 88.73
N THR A 18 -22.35 14.24 89.45
CA THR A 18 -21.84 13.48 90.63
C THR A 18 -21.40 12.00 90.51
N LEU A 19 -20.67 11.53 91.52
CA LEU A 19 -19.81 10.34 91.51
C LEU A 19 -19.92 9.56 92.83
N PHE A 20 -20.03 8.23 92.79
CA PHE A 20 -19.73 7.33 93.92
C PHE A 20 -19.16 6.01 93.40
N THR A 21 -18.42 5.29 94.25
CA THR A 21 -17.50 4.21 93.82
C THR A 21 -18.18 2.86 93.58
N LEU A 22 -18.02 2.33 92.37
CA LEU A 22 -18.02 0.89 92.10
C LEU A 22 -16.64 0.48 91.59
N ILE A 23 -16.07 -0.57 92.17
CA ILE A 23 -14.93 -1.26 91.56
C ILE A 23 -15.50 -1.93 90.30
N PRO A 24 -15.01 -1.62 89.08
CA PRO A 24 -15.34 -2.45 87.93
C PRO A 24 -14.78 -3.85 88.22
N LEU A 25 -15.67 -4.82 88.37
CA LEU A 25 -15.29 -6.22 88.50
C LEU A 25 -14.34 -6.53 87.35
N ARG A 26 -13.13 -7.01 87.65
CA ARG A 26 -12.30 -7.56 86.58
C ARG A 26 -13.07 -8.76 86.03
N ALA A 27 -13.36 -8.74 84.73
CA ALA A 27 -13.87 -9.90 84.03
C ALA A 27 -12.78 -10.99 84.02
N SER A 28 -12.65 -11.71 85.13
CA SER A 28 -11.85 -12.92 85.22
C SER A 28 -12.55 -13.97 84.37
N ALA A 29 -11.88 -14.33 83.28
CA ALA A 29 -12.28 -15.42 82.43
C ALA A 29 -11.24 -16.54 82.60
N GLU A 30 -11.66 -17.69 83.11
CA GLU A 30 -10.75 -18.75 83.55
C GLU A 30 -11.32 -20.16 83.31
N TRP A 31 -10.42 -21.10 83.04
CA TRP A 31 -10.74 -22.52 82.94
C TRP A 31 -10.74 -23.16 84.32
N VAL A 32 -11.83 -23.87 84.64
CA VAL A 32 -12.02 -24.58 85.91
C VAL A 32 -12.47 -26.01 85.61
N ASN A 33 -11.80 -27.01 86.18
CA ASN A 33 -12.26 -28.40 86.12
C ASN A 33 -12.92 -28.83 87.43
N ASP A 34 -13.85 -29.79 87.37
CA ASP A 34 -14.35 -30.47 88.55
C ASP A 34 -13.51 -31.71 88.92
N TYR A 35 -13.87 -32.37 90.02
CA TYR A 35 -13.24 -33.60 90.51
C TYR A 35 -13.57 -34.86 89.67
N GLN A 36 -14.39 -34.73 88.63
CA GLN A 36 -14.73 -35.80 87.68
C GLN A 36 -14.03 -35.60 86.33
N GLY A 37 -13.18 -34.56 86.19
CA GLY A 37 -12.48 -34.23 84.96
C GLY A 37 -13.31 -33.45 83.93
N ASN A 38 -14.48 -32.93 84.31
CA ASN A 38 -15.28 -32.07 83.45
C ASN A 38 -14.70 -30.65 83.47
N PHE A 39 -14.41 -30.09 82.29
CA PHE A 39 -13.93 -28.71 82.15
C PHE A 39 -15.09 -27.73 81.97
N TYR A 40 -14.94 -26.53 82.54
CA TYR A 40 -15.86 -25.40 82.49
C TYR A 40 -15.04 -24.14 82.19
N TYR A 41 -15.62 -23.19 81.47
CA TYR A 41 -15.05 -21.84 81.36
C TYR A 41 -15.94 -20.87 82.13
N MET A 42 -15.36 -20.26 83.17
CA MET A 42 -16.00 -19.23 83.97
C MET A 42 -15.73 -17.89 83.29
N GLN A 43 -16.75 -17.06 83.11
CA GLN A 43 -16.62 -15.65 82.77
C GLN A 43 -17.58 -14.85 83.65
N ASP A 44 -17.11 -13.75 84.24
CA ASP A 44 -17.90 -12.85 85.09
C ASP A 44 -18.63 -13.63 86.23
N ASN A 45 -17.92 -14.64 86.77
CA ASN A 45 -18.35 -15.58 87.79
C ASN A 45 -19.54 -16.50 87.41
N GLN A 46 -19.88 -16.60 86.12
CA GLN A 46 -20.86 -17.55 85.58
C GLN A 46 -20.20 -18.56 84.63
N LYS A 47 -20.78 -19.77 84.52
CA LYS A 47 -20.36 -20.76 83.53
C LYS A 47 -20.82 -20.34 82.14
N VAL A 48 -19.92 -20.34 81.17
CA VAL A 48 -20.28 -20.15 79.76
C VAL A 48 -20.98 -21.39 79.22
N THR A 49 -22.04 -21.18 78.43
CA THR A 49 -22.81 -22.20 77.72
C THR A 49 -22.83 -21.91 76.22
N GLY A 50 -22.94 -22.94 75.37
CA GLY A 50 -22.95 -22.82 73.92
C GLY A 50 -21.55 -22.63 73.31
N TRP A 51 -21.50 -22.11 72.08
CA TRP A 51 -20.25 -21.84 71.37
C TRP A 51 -19.51 -20.63 71.95
N LYS A 52 -18.22 -20.78 72.23
CA LYS A 52 -17.37 -19.69 72.74
C LYS A 52 -15.98 -19.74 72.11
N ARG A 53 -15.48 -18.57 71.69
CA ARG A 53 -14.07 -18.41 71.33
C ARG A 53 -13.25 -18.03 72.56
N ILE A 54 -12.20 -18.80 72.85
CA ILE A 54 -11.31 -18.66 74.02
C ILE A 54 -9.87 -18.84 73.51
N ASP A 55 -9.00 -17.89 73.82
CA ASP A 55 -7.57 -17.89 73.45
C ASP A 55 -7.31 -18.25 71.96
N GLY A 56 -8.17 -17.73 71.09
CA GLY A 56 -8.11 -17.93 69.63
C GLY A 56 -8.85 -19.19 69.12
N GLN A 57 -8.97 -20.25 69.93
CA GLN A 57 -9.69 -21.48 69.60
C GLN A 57 -11.20 -21.37 69.88
N ILE A 58 -12.01 -22.23 69.28
CA ILE A 58 -13.47 -22.29 69.49
C ILE A 58 -13.80 -23.57 70.26
N TYR A 59 -14.64 -23.45 71.29
CA TYR A 59 -15.11 -24.53 72.15
C TYR A 59 -16.65 -24.52 72.20
N TYR A 60 -17.25 -25.64 72.58
CA TYR A 60 -18.69 -25.72 72.86
C TYR A 60 -18.92 -26.25 74.28
N PHE A 61 -19.79 -25.57 75.01
CA PHE A 61 -20.22 -25.93 76.36
C PHE A 61 -21.70 -26.31 76.34
N ASP A 62 -22.10 -27.36 77.06
CA ASP A 62 -23.51 -27.76 77.16
C ASP A 62 -24.35 -26.79 78.02
N GLY A 63 -25.65 -27.09 78.18
CA GLY A 63 -26.57 -26.29 79.00
C GLY A 63 -26.22 -26.23 80.50
N ASN A 64 -25.31 -27.07 80.99
CA ASN A 64 -24.76 -27.04 82.35
C ASN A 64 -23.38 -26.37 82.40
N GLY A 65 -22.92 -25.84 81.26
CA GLY A 65 -21.63 -25.19 81.05
C GLY A 65 -20.45 -26.14 80.92
N LYS A 66 -20.65 -27.46 80.79
CA LYS A 66 -19.55 -28.42 80.64
C LYS A 66 -19.04 -28.40 79.20
N MET A 67 -17.72 -28.29 79.04
CA MET A 67 -17.03 -28.42 77.76
C MET A 67 -17.27 -29.80 77.15
N GLN A 68 -17.65 -29.84 75.87
CA GLN A 68 -17.85 -31.07 75.12
C GLN A 68 -16.59 -31.45 74.33
N THR A 69 -16.48 -32.73 73.98
CA THR A 69 -15.38 -33.33 73.20
C THR A 69 -15.95 -34.38 72.26
N GLY A 70 -15.37 -34.56 71.07
CA GLY A 70 -15.86 -35.49 70.05
C GLY A 70 -17.02 -34.93 69.22
N TRP A 71 -17.86 -35.82 68.72
CA TRP A 71 -18.99 -35.48 67.85
C TRP A 71 -20.13 -34.78 68.61
N ILE A 72 -20.50 -33.58 68.16
CA ILE A 72 -21.69 -32.86 68.66
C ILE A 72 -22.58 -32.42 67.51
N LYS A 73 -23.89 -32.33 67.77
CA LYS A 73 -24.87 -31.73 66.86
C LYS A 73 -25.38 -30.42 67.47
N ALA A 74 -25.17 -29.31 66.77
CA ALA A 74 -25.64 -27.99 67.21
C ALA A 74 -26.56 -27.40 66.12
N GLY A 75 -27.86 -27.30 66.44
CA GLY A 75 -28.89 -27.02 65.45
C GLY A 75 -29.05 -28.19 64.45
N SER A 76 -29.09 -27.88 63.16
CA SER A 76 -29.12 -28.88 62.09
C SER A 76 -27.78 -29.59 61.87
N SER A 77 -26.67 -28.94 62.20
CA SER A 77 -25.33 -29.31 61.74
C SER A 77 -24.54 -30.15 62.74
N TRP A 78 -23.71 -31.04 62.22
CA TRP A 78 -22.70 -31.78 62.99
C TRP A 78 -21.36 -31.04 63.00
N TYR A 79 -20.63 -31.17 64.10
CA TYR A 79 -19.30 -30.60 64.33
C TYR A 79 -18.45 -31.63 65.09
N PHE A 80 -17.12 -31.54 64.97
CA PHE A 80 -16.19 -32.38 65.72
C PHE A 80 -15.28 -31.53 66.61
N LEU A 81 -15.31 -31.80 67.91
CA LEU A 81 -14.42 -31.21 68.91
C LEU A 81 -13.29 -32.20 69.21
N GLN A 82 -12.08 -31.72 69.39
CA GLN A 82 -10.93 -32.55 69.75
C GLN A 82 -10.99 -32.95 71.24
N ASN A 83 -10.03 -33.76 71.69
CA ASN A 83 -9.98 -34.26 73.07
C ASN A 83 -9.71 -33.15 74.12
N ASP A 84 -9.20 -32.00 73.69
CA ASP A 84 -9.05 -30.77 74.47
C ASP A 84 -10.28 -29.84 74.39
N GLY A 85 -11.32 -30.25 73.64
CA GLY A 85 -12.55 -29.50 73.40
C GLY A 85 -12.50 -28.50 72.24
N ALA A 86 -11.33 -28.30 71.60
CA ALA A 86 -11.19 -27.34 70.52
C ALA A 86 -11.85 -27.85 69.21
N LEU A 87 -12.64 -27.00 68.56
CA LEU A 87 -13.32 -27.28 67.30
C LEU A 87 -12.33 -27.60 66.17
N LYS A 88 -12.50 -28.75 65.53
CA LYS A 88 -11.70 -29.16 64.37
C LYS A 88 -12.37 -28.73 63.07
N THR A 89 -11.64 -27.95 62.27
CA THR A 89 -11.95 -27.65 60.87
C THR A 89 -11.08 -28.49 59.93
N GLY A 90 -11.45 -28.57 58.66
CA GLY A 90 -10.79 -29.39 57.64
C GLY A 90 -10.99 -30.90 57.84
N TRP A 91 -10.05 -31.68 57.32
CA TRP A 91 -10.09 -33.15 57.38
C TRP A 91 -10.01 -33.70 58.81
N ILE A 92 -10.84 -34.72 59.08
CA ILE A 92 -10.97 -35.43 60.36
C ILE A 92 -10.93 -36.93 60.07
N ASN A 93 -10.00 -37.67 60.69
CA ASN A 93 -10.04 -39.13 60.73
C ASN A 93 -10.66 -39.58 62.05
N TYR A 94 -11.76 -40.33 61.99
CA TYR A 94 -12.42 -40.87 63.17
C TYR A 94 -12.89 -42.31 62.90
N ASN A 95 -12.55 -43.25 63.79
CA ASN A 95 -12.87 -44.68 63.63
C ASN A 95 -12.54 -45.27 62.24
N LYS A 96 -11.40 -44.87 61.66
CA LYS A 96 -10.91 -45.24 60.31
C LYS A 96 -11.75 -44.74 59.13
N LYS A 97 -12.74 -43.85 59.37
CA LYS A 97 -13.44 -43.09 58.33
C LYS A 97 -12.89 -41.66 58.29
N TRP A 98 -12.86 -41.06 57.09
CA TRP A 98 -12.59 -39.63 56.93
C TRP A 98 -13.89 -38.84 56.81
N TYR A 99 -13.85 -37.63 57.36
CA TYR A 99 -14.90 -36.63 57.35
C TYR A 99 -14.26 -35.27 57.04
N TYR A 100 -15.03 -34.32 56.50
CA TYR A 100 -14.56 -32.96 56.26
C TYR A 100 -15.43 -31.93 56.97
N ALA A 101 -14.82 -31.13 57.84
CA ALA A 101 -15.43 -29.95 58.41
C ALA A 101 -15.01 -28.71 57.60
N ASP A 102 -15.95 -27.80 57.32
CA ASP A 102 -15.60 -26.51 56.72
C ASP A 102 -14.91 -25.55 57.73
N SER A 103 -14.58 -24.35 57.28
CA SER A 103 -13.98 -23.25 58.07
C SER A 103 -14.84 -22.81 59.27
N SER A 104 -16.15 -23.07 59.25
CA SER A 104 -17.05 -22.85 60.40
C SER A 104 -17.16 -24.08 61.33
N GLY A 105 -16.54 -25.19 60.95
CA GLY A 105 -16.56 -26.47 61.66
C GLY A 105 -17.71 -27.38 61.28
N VAL A 106 -18.54 -27.01 60.30
CA VAL A 106 -19.71 -27.81 59.88
C VAL A 106 -19.24 -28.99 59.03
N ILE A 107 -19.61 -30.19 59.45
CA ILE A 107 -19.31 -31.44 58.75
C ILE A 107 -20.16 -31.54 57.47
N GLN A 108 -19.51 -31.82 56.35
CA GLN A 108 -20.14 -31.86 55.03
C GLN A 108 -20.65 -33.26 54.65
N THR A 109 -21.69 -33.28 53.83
CA THR A 109 -22.35 -34.46 53.25
C THR A 109 -22.50 -34.25 51.73
N GLY A 110 -22.76 -35.32 50.96
CA GLY A 110 -23.01 -35.21 49.52
C GLY A 110 -21.72 -35.08 48.69
N ILE A 111 -21.84 -34.60 47.45
CA ILE A 111 -20.72 -34.41 46.52
C ILE A 111 -20.06 -33.04 46.77
N VAL A 112 -18.76 -33.00 47.06
CA VAL A 112 -18.06 -31.77 47.46
C VAL A 112 -16.73 -31.64 46.74
N ASN A 113 -16.44 -30.46 46.18
CA ASN A 113 -15.09 -30.11 45.72
C ASN A 113 -14.30 -29.45 46.86
N ILE A 114 -13.07 -29.91 47.08
CA ILE A 114 -12.14 -29.39 48.10
C ILE A 114 -10.80 -29.19 47.39
N SER A 115 -10.40 -27.94 47.15
CA SER A 115 -9.15 -27.58 46.45
C SER A 115 -8.94 -28.35 45.13
N GLY A 116 -9.94 -28.30 44.25
CA GLY A 116 -9.91 -28.96 42.93
C GLY A 116 -10.11 -30.48 42.93
N LYS A 117 -10.22 -31.11 44.11
CA LYS A 117 -10.45 -32.55 44.27
C LYS A 117 -11.89 -32.83 44.68
N VAL A 118 -12.58 -33.68 43.91
CA VAL A 118 -13.99 -34.04 44.17
C VAL A 118 -14.05 -35.26 45.09
N TYR A 119 -14.86 -35.15 46.13
CA TYR A 119 -15.10 -36.17 47.15
C TYR A 119 -16.59 -36.43 47.32
N ILE A 120 -16.97 -37.64 47.75
CA ILE A 120 -18.37 -38.03 47.97
C ILE A 120 -18.53 -38.51 49.40
N PHE A 121 -19.30 -37.77 50.19
CA PHE A 121 -19.64 -38.09 51.57
C PHE A 121 -21.04 -38.71 51.67
N ASP A 122 -21.23 -39.69 52.56
CA ASP A 122 -22.54 -40.25 52.91
C ASP A 122 -23.38 -39.27 53.75
N ASP A 123 -24.64 -39.63 54.03
CA ASP A 123 -25.58 -38.78 54.79
C ASP A 123 -25.16 -38.55 56.26
N ASN A 124 -24.14 -39.26 56.73
CA ASN A 124 -23.51 -39.09 58.05
C ASN A 124 -22.17 -38.34 57.96
N GLY A 125 -21.82 -37.83 56.78
CA GLY A 125 -20.62 -37.05 56.49
C GLY A 125 -19.34 -37.88 56.33
N ALA A 126 -19.44 -39.20 56.25
CA ALA A 126 -18.27 -40.06 56.07
C ALA A 126 -17.95 -40.26 54.58
N ILE A 127 -16.68 -40.18 54.21
CA ILE A 127 -16.24 -40.38 52.82
C ILE A 127 -16.60 -41.79 52.32
N LYS A 128 -17.06 -41.90 51.07
CA LYS A 128 -17.12 -43.16 50.34
C LYS A 128 -15.72 -43.51 49.85
N THR A 129 -15.31 -44.76 50.01
CA THR A 129 -14.02 -45.30 49.52
C THR A 129 -14.22 -46.47 48.54
N ASN A 130 -15.43 -46.62 48.00
CA ASN A 130 -15.85 -47.67 47.10
C ASN A 130 -16.61 -47.04 45.93
N ASN A 131 -16.45 -47.58 44.73
CA ASN A 131 -17.15 -47.12 43.53
C ASN A 131 -18.66 -47.03 43.75
N THR A 132 -19.27 -45.92 43.33
CA THR A 132 -20.67 -45.58 43.64
C THR A 132 -21.43 -45.20 42.38
N VAL A 133 -22.74 -45.41 42.38
CA VAL A 133 -23.65 -44.89 41.35
C VAL A 133 -24.38 -43.66 41.90
N ILE A 134 -24.53 -42.62 41.08
CA ILE A 134 -25.30 -41.40 41.36
C ILE A 134 -26.11 -41.08 40.11
N ASN A 135 -27.43 -40.87 40.24
CA ASN A 135 -28.35 -40.55 39.13
C ASN A 135 -28.24 -41.51 37.91
N GLY A 136 -27.94 -42.79 38.17
CA GLY A 136 -27.74 -43.82 37.13
C GLY A 136 -26.31 -43.93 36.59
N GLU A 137 -25.44 -42.97 36.89
CA GLU A 137 -24.06 -42.93 36.40
C GLU A 137 -23.06 -43.50 37.41
N PHE A 138 -22.05 -44.22 36.92
CA PHE A 138 -21.04 -44.90 37.75
C PHE A 138 -19.78 -44.05 37.92
N TYR A 139 -19.29 -43.95 39.15
CA TYR A 139 -18.11 -43.16 39.53
C TYR A 139 -17.10 -44.03 40.28
N THR A 140 -15.86 -44.03 39.81
CA THR A 140 -14.73 -44.75 40.41
C THR A 140 -14.09 -43.90 41.50
N ILE A 141 -13.74 -44.52 42.64
CA ILE A 141 -13.21 -43.84 43.82
C ILE A 141 -11.81 -44.36 44.13
N GLY A 142 -10.87 -43.44 44.36
CA GLY A 142 -9.50 -43.70 44.77
C GLY A 142 -9.39 -44.26 46.20
N SER A 143 -8.22 -44.80 46.54
CA SER A 143 -7.94 -45.35 47.89
C SER A 143 -7.89 -44.29 48.99
N ASP A 144 -7.80 -43.01 48.62
CA ASP A 144 -7.92 -41.82 49.46
C ASP A 144 -9.35 -41.24 49.51
N GLY A 145 -10.27 -41.77 48.70
CA GLY A 145 -11.67 -41.33 48.61
C GLY A 145 -11.94 -40.26 47.54
N GLU A 146 -10.93 -39.82 46.78
CA GLU A 146 -11.10 -38.90 45.65
C GLU A 146 -11.83 -39.57 44.49
N VAL A 147 -12.69 -38.85 43.77
CA VAL A 147 -13.31 -39.39 42.55
C VAL A 147 -12.28 -39.37 41.42
N VAL A 148 -12.05 -40.52 40.78
CA VAL A 148 -11.00 -40.69 39.76
C VAL A 148 -11.58 -41.14 38.42
N GLY A 149 -11.25 -40.41 37.35
CA GLY A 149 -11.67 -40.72 35.99
C GLY A 149 -11.89 -39.46 35.14
N THR A 150 -12.24 -39.65 33.87
CA THR A 150 -12.55 -38.55 32.93
C THR A 150 -13.91 -37.90 33.17
N LYS A 151 -14.78 -38.52 33.97
CA LYS A 151 -16.14 -38.07 34.27
C LYS A 151 -16.31 -37.85 35.77
N MET A 152 -16.41 -36.57 36.15
CA MET A 152 -16.58 -36.14 37.55
C MET A 152 -18.07 -35.86 37.86
N PRO A 153 -18.56 -36.25 39.05
CA PRO A 153 -19.93 -35.95 39.47
C PRO A 153 -20.02 -34.47 39.85
N THR A 154 -21.06 -33.77 39.39
CA THR A 154 -21.21 -32.33 39.67
C THR A 154 -21.27 -32.07 41.19
N PRO A 155 -20.32 -31.32 41.76
CA PRO A 155 -20.33 -30.98 43.17
C PRO A 155 -21.61 -30.23 43.56
N GLU A 156 -22.06 -30.43 44.80
CA GLU A 156 -23.12 -29.64 45.43
C GLU A 156 -22.55 -28.38 46.07
N LYS A 157 -21.28 -28.43 46.50
CA LYS A 157 -20.52 -27.32 47.12
C LYS A 157 -19.04 -27.38 46.75
N GLU A 158 -18.37 -26.25 46.88
CA GLU A 158 -16.94 -26.08 46.61
C GLU A 158 -16.25 -25.30 47.74
N TYR A 159 -15.05 -25.74 48.11
CA TYR A 159 -14.26 -25.21 49.23
C TYR A 159 -12.79 -24.97 48.85
N ASP A 160 -12.21 -23.90 49.39
CA ASP A 160 -10.76 -23.63 49.29
C ASP A 160 -9.92 -24.48 50.28
N ASP A 161 -8.59 -24.38 50.19
CA ASP A 161 -7.64 -25.02 51.12
C ASP A 161 -7.83 -24.63 52.60
N SER A 162 -8.51 -23.51 52.87
CA SER A 162 -8.83 -23.03 54.22
C SER A 162 -10.22 -23.48 54.70
N GLY A 163 -10.98 -24.20 53.87
CA GLY A 163 -12.34 -24.63 54.15
C GLY A 163 -13.41 -23.53 54.03
N ASN A 164 -13.13 -22.39 53.39
CA ASN A 164 -14.16 -21.40 53.08
C ASN A 164 -15.02 -21.92 51.92
N CYS A 165 -16.35 -21.85 52.04
CA CYS A 165 -17.22 -22.22 50.93
C CYS A 165 -17.14 -21.15 49.84
N ILE A 166 -16.59 -21.52 48.69
CA ILE A 166 -16.47 -20.63 47.52
C ILE A 166 -17.81 -20.56 46.78
N GLN A 167 -18.47 -21.72 46.61
CA GLN A 167 -19.69 -21.82 45.83
C GLN A 167 -20.61 -22.96 46.34
N VAL A 168 -21.92 -22.74 46.22
CA VAL A 168 -22.95 -23.79 46.34
C VAL A 168 -23.57 -23.96 44.95
N LEU A 169 -23.52 -25.18 44.43
CA LEU A 169 -23.70 -25.50 43.01
C LEU A 169 -24.99 -26.26 42.70
N LYS A 170 -25.64 -26.85 43.72
CA LYS A 170 -27.01 -27.38 43.61
C LYS A 170 -27.90 -26.76 44.68
N ASN A 171 -28.85 -25.94 44.26
CA ASN A 171 -29.91 -25.41 45.13
C ASN A 171 -31.23 -26.12 44.82
N THR A 172 -31.48 -27.23 45.49
CA THR A 172 -32.75 -27.96 45.46
C THR A 172 -33.25 -28.21 46.88
N ASP A 173 -33.32 -27.15 47.69
CA ASP A 173 -34.57 -26.81 48.37
C ASP A 173 -34.49 -25.47 49.11
N ASN A 174 -35.61 -24.76 49.16
CA ASN A 174 -35.68 -23.40 49.65
C ASN A 174 -35.70 -23.35 51.19
N LYS A 175 -34.55 -23.62 51.83
CA LYS A 175 -34.39 -23.55 53.29
C LYS A 175 -33.39 -22.48 53.70
N VAL A 176 -33.92 -21.29 53.96
CA VAL A 176 -33.17 -20.14 54.47
C VAL A 176 -32.46 -20.50 55.79
N ILE A 177 -31.13 -20.53 55.77
CA ILE A 177 -30.31 -20.62 56.99
C ILE A 177 -30.03 -19.19 57.45
N THR A 178 -30.98 -18.60 58.17
CA THR A 178 -30.72 -17.44 59.04
C THR A 178 -29.78 -17.84 60.18
N SER A 179 -29.08 -16.86 60.73
CA SER A 179 -28.31 -17.01 61.97
C SER A 179 -29.17 -17.60 63.11
N PRO A 180 -28.58 -18.35 64.06
CA PRO A 180 -29.34 -19.17 65.01
C PRO A 180 -30.06 -18.37 66.10
N THR A 181 -31.24 -17.87 65.77
CA THR A 181 -32.30 -17.45 66.70
C THR A 181 -33.64 -18.03 66.25
N ASP A 182 -34.30 -18.71 67.19
CA ASP A 182 -35.64 -19.32 67.14
C ASP A 182 -35.89 -20.49 66.17
N SER A 183 -36.32 -21.61 66.75
CA SER A 183 -36.85 -22.81 66.08
C SER A 183 -37.76 -23.57 67.05
N LYS A 184 -38.89 -24.12 66.57
CA LYS A 184 -39.83 -24.93 67.39
C LYS A 184 -40.57 -26.01 66.59
N PHE A 185 -40.82 -27.13 67.27
CA PHE A 185 -41.68 -28.28 66.92
C PHE A 185 -41.31 -29.10 65.67
N ASN A 186 -41.92 -30.28 65.42
CA ASN A 186 -42.04 -31.53 66.21
C ASN A 186 -42.67 -32.62 65.30
N GLU A 187 -42.68 -33.89 65.76
CA GLU A 187 -43.49 -35.03 65.24
C GLU A 187 -42.99 -35.59 63.88
N VAL A 188 -42.66 -36.88 63.73
CA VAL A 188 -43.30 -38.19 64.07
C VAL A 188 -44.30 -38.64 63.00
N ILE A 189 -44.04 -39.82 62.41
CA ILE A 189 -44.88 -40.52 61.43
C ILE A 189 -44.87 -42.02 61.81
N GLU A 190 -46.04 -42.66 61.78
CA GLU A 190 -46.20 -44.12 61.98
C GLU A 190 -46.16 -44.89 60.66
N ASP A 191 -45.81 -46.18 60.74
CA ASP A 191 -45.78 -47.14 59.63
C ASP A 191 -47.11 -47.89 59.48
N LYS A 192 -47.55 -48.13 58.23
CA LYS A 192 -48.68 -49.03 57.89
C LYS A 192 -48.50 -49.69 56.52
N THR A 193 -48.59 -51.02 56.49
CA THR A 193 -48.50 -51.86 55.29
C THR A 193 -49.68 -52.83 55.19
N GLU A 194 -50.39 -52.83 54.06
CA GLU A 194 -51.24 -53.89 53.50
C GLU A 194 -51.22 -53.66 51.96
N SER A 195 -51.37 -54.56 51.01
CA SER A 195 -51.35 -56.03 50.85
C SER A 195 -52.00 -56.26 49.47
N ASP A 196 -51.50 -57.14 48.60
CA ASP A 196 -52.29 -57.68 47.48
C ASP A 196 -51.71 -59.02 46.98
N ASP A 197 -52.45 -59.77 46.17
CA ASP A 197 -52.19 -61.17 45.84
C ASP A 197 -51.60 -61.40 44.43
N ASN A 198 -50.38 -61.95 44.34
CA ASN A 198 -49.85 -62.53 43.11
C ASN A 198 -48.96 -63.77 43.36
N PRO A 199 -49.22 -64.94 42.74
CA PRO A 199 -48.44 -66.17 42.97
C PRO A 199 -47.00 -66.13 42.43
N ASN A 200 -46.60 -65.08 41.70
CA ASN A 200 -45.22 -64.83 41.31
C ASN A 200 -44.59 -63.63 42.05
N GLU A 201 -45.29 -62.90 42.92
CA GLU A 201 -44.66 -61.80 43.66
C GLU A 201 -43.56 -62.30 44.60
N GLY A 202 -42.40 -61.65 44.50
CA GLY A 202 -41.16 -62.07 45.17
C GLY A 202 -40.29 -63.02 44.35
N ARG A 203 -40.82 -63.74 43.34
CA ARG A 203 -39.95 -64.48 42.39
C ARG A 203 -39.08 -63.50 41.60
N SER A 204 -37.90 -63.96 41.22
CA SER A 204 -36.93 -63.16 40.47
C SER A 204 -36.32 -63.99 39.35
N PHE A 205 -36.25 -63.39 38.16
CA PHE A 205 -35.82 -64.00 36.91
C PHE A 205 -34.52 -63.35 36.43
N LYS A 206 -33.79 -64.02 35.54
CA LYS A 206 -32.54 -63.53 34.94
C LYS A 206 -32.82 -62.82 33.62
N VAL A 207 -32.36 -61.58 33.51
CA VAL A 207 -32.10 -60.94 32.21
C VAL A 207 -30.61 -61.13 31.90
N LEU A 208 -30.34 -61.78 30.77
CA LEU A 208 -29.00 -62.18 30.31
C LEU A 208 -28.73 -61.51 28.96
N LEU A 209 -27.93 -60.46 28.98
CA LEU A 209 -27.55 -59.69 27.80
C LEU A 209 -26.20 -60.19 27.27
N LYS A 210 -26.14 -60.48 25.96
CA LYS A 210 -25.03 -61.13 25.27
C LYS A 210 -24.59 -60.36 24.03
N ASP A 211 -23.37 -60.59 23.57
CA ASP A 211 -22.94 -60.14 22.25
C ASP A 211 -23.50 -61.06 21.14
N SER A 212 -23.43 -60.62 19.89
CA SER A 212 -23.75 -61.39 18.68
C SER A 212 -23.03 -62.75 18.58
N ASP A 213 -21.82 -62.85 19.13
CA ASP A 213 -21.03 -64.10 19.25
C ASP A 213 -21.46 -65.01 20.42
N GLY A 214 -22.38 -64.56 21.27
CA GLY A 214 -22.93 -65.30 22.40
C GLY A 214 -22.15 -65.17 23.71
N SER A 215 -21.04 -64.41 23.73
CA SER A 215 -20.38 -64.00 24.99
C SER A 215 -21.33 -63.19 25.87
N GLU A 216 -21.11 -63.21 27.19
CA GLU A 216 -21.97 -62.52 28.16
C GLU A 216 -21.49 -61.08 28.39
N LEU A 217 -22.39 -60.11 28.15
CA LEU A 217 -22.12 -58.69 28.39
C LEU A 217 -22.62 -58.25 29.78
N LYS A 218 -23.79 -58.74 30.22
CA LYS A 218 -24.41 -58.34 31.49
C LYS A 218 -25.51 -59.32 31.93
N THR A 219 -25.40 -59.87 33.13
CA THR A 219 -26.51 -60.58 33.80
C THR A 219 -27.10 -59.73 34.92
N LYS A 220 -28.43 -59.71 35.04
CA LYS A 220 -29.15 -59.14 36.20
C LYS A 220 -30.31 -60.03 36.61
N THR A 221 -30.47 -60.22 37.92
CA THR A 221 -31.69 -60.81 38.49
C THR A 221 -32.69 -59.71 38.84
N VAL A 222 -33.92 -59.84 38.36
CA VAL A 222 -35.00 -58.82 38.43
C VAL A 222 -36.27 -59.48 38.97
N LYS A 223 -37.00 -58.79 39.86
CA LYS A 223 -38.27 -59.31 40.42
C LYS A 223 -39.39 -59.34 39.38
N TYR A 224 -40.24 -60.36 39.46
CA TYR A 224 -41.41 -60.54 38.60
C TYR A 224 -42.22 -59.26 38.43
N GLY A 225 -42.60 -58.96 37.18
CA GLY A 225 -43.47 -57.86 36.81
C GLY A 225 -42.84 -56.47 36.91
N LYS A 226 -41.58 -56.35 37.36
CA LYS A 226 -40.82 -55.09 37.28
C LYS A 226 -40.15 -54.96 35.91
N SER A 227 -40.04 -53.73 35.44
CA SER A 227 -39.29 -53.43 34.22
C SER A 227 -37.78 -53.50 34.45
N PHE A 228 -37.05 -53.78 33.38
CA PHE A 228 -35.61 -53.72 33.31
C PHE A 228 -35.23 -52.91 32.07
N ASP A 229 -34.54 -51.80 32.29
CA ASP A 229 -34.10 -50.91 31.22
C ASP A 229 -32.89 -51.52 30.51
N LEU A 230 -32.95 -51.56 29.18
CA LEU A 230 -31.84 -51.94 28.33
C LEU A 230 -30.77 -50.83 28.32
N TYR A 231 -29.65 -51.09 27.65
CA TYR A 231 -28.60 -50.09 27.46
C TYR A 231 -27.89 -50.28 26.11
N LYS A 232 -27.19 -49.26 25.62
CA LYS A 232 -26.35 -49.34 24.42
C LYS A 232 -24.93 -49.87 24.79
N PRO A 233 -24.53 -51.09 24.40
CA PRO A 233 -23.14 -51.53 24.50
C PRO A 233 -22.28 -50.93 23.38
N THR A 234 -20.97 -50.95 23.56
CA THR A 234 -19.96 -50.47 22.61
C THR A 234 -19.07 -51.62 22.12
N LYS A 235 -18.61 -51.57 20.86
CA LYS A 235 -17.69 -52.56 20.26
C LYS A 235 -16.88 -51.87 19.16
N ASP A 236 -15.56 -52.04 19.18
CA ASP A 236 -14.66 -51.29 18.31
C ASP A 236 -14.96 -51.51 16.82
N GLY A 237 -14.99 -50.41 16.06
CA GLY A 237 -15.33 -50.41 14.63
C GLY A 237 -16.79 -50.76 14.28
N ARG A 238 -17.70 -50.83 15.26
CA ARG A 238 -19.10 -51.25 15.02
C ARG A 238 -20.14 -50.43 15.78
N VAL A 239 -21.15 -49.98 15.05
CA VAL A 239 -22.33 -49.28 15.60
C VAL A 239 -23.33 -50.31 16.14
N PHE A 240 -23.73 -50.17 17.40
CA PHE A 240 -24.81 -50.96 17.98
C PHE A 240 -26.14 -50.67 17.27
N ALA A 241 -26.81 -51.73 16.81
CA ALA A 241 -27.99 -51.66 15.94
C ALA A 241 -29.30 -52.12 16.61
N GLY A 242 -29.27 -52.42 17.92
CA GLY A 242 -30.41 -52.91 18.69
C GLY A 242 -30.12 -54.24 19.40
N TRP A 243 -30.97 -54.58 20.37
CA TRP A 243 -31.01 -55.89 21.01
C TRP A 243 -31.96 -56.80 20.25
N ASN A 244 -31.69 -58.12 20.23
CA ASN A 244 -32.59 -59.09 19.62
C ASN A 244 -32.67 -60.39 20.42
N ALA A 245 -33.85 -61.02 20.48
CA ALA A 245 -34.05 -62.29 21.20
C ALA A 245 -33.29 -63.50 20.61
N LYS A 246 -32.56 -63.34 19.50
CA LYS A 246 -31.65 -64.34 18.92
C LYS A 246 -30.35 -63.68 18.44
N SER A 247 -29.23 -64.39 18.56
CA SER A 247 -27.90 -63.92 18.12
C SER A 247 -27.84 -63.55 16.64
N ASN A 248 -28.62 -64.23 15.79
CA ASN A 248 -28.68 -64.01 14.35
C ASN A 248 -29.70 -62.93 13.91
N GLY A 249 -30.23 -62.11 14.82
CA GLY A 249 -31.18 -61.04 14.51
C GLY A 249 -32.59 -61.49 14.11
N SER A 250 -32.87 -62.80 14.04
CA SER A 250 -34.18 -63.36 13.61
C SER A 250 -35.20 -63.55 14.73
N GLY A 251 -34.95 -62.97 15.91
CA GLY A 251 -35.90 -62.89 17.02
C GLY A 251 -36.66 -61.57 17.03
N LYS A 252 -37.41 -61.33 18.11
CA LYS A 252 -37.98 -60.00 18.39
C LYS A 252 -36.85 -59.03 18.71
N SER A 253 -36.84 -57.86 18.05
CA SER A 253 -35.92 -56.76 18.36
C SER A 253 -36.46 -55.87 19.48
N TYR A 254 -35.54 -55.19 20.15
CA TYR A 254 -35.75 -54.17 21.17
C TYR A 254 -34.69 -53.09 20.97
N ASP A 255 -35.04 -51.82 21.17
CA ASP A 255 -34.10 -50.71 21.01
C ASP A 255 -33.18 -50.57 22.24
N ALA A 256 -32.17 -49.69 22.15
CA ALA A 256 -31.15 -49.55 23.20
C ALA A 256 -31.72 -49.06 24.54
N ASP A 257 -32.81 -48.30 24.48
CA ASP A 257 -33.42 -47.58 25.61
C ASP A 257 -34.79 -48.19 26.01
N ASP A 258 -35.14 -49.35 25.46
CA ASP A 258 -36.39 -50.07 25.77
C ASP A 258 -36.42 -50.54 27.23
N SER A 259 -37.57 -50.38 27.88
CA SER A 259 -37.82 -50.88 29.24
C SER A 259 -38.66 -52.16 29.19
N ILE A 260 -38.03 -53.32 29.37
CA ILE A 260 -38.68 -54.63 29.21
C ILE A 260 -39.27 -55.13 30.54
N LYS A 261 -40.57 -55.46 30.56
CA LYS A 261 -41.23 -56.06 31.74
C LYS A 261 -40.75 -57.50 31.93
N VAL A 262 -40.12 -57.80 33.07
CA VAL A 262 -39.52 -59.12 33.33
C VAL A 262 -40.54 -60.05 34.00
N GLU A 263 -41.13 -60.94 33.21
CA GLU A 263 -42.10 -61.95 33.68
C GLU A 263 -41.55 -63.38 33.64
N GLU A 264 -40.43 -63.61 32.93
CA GLU A 264 -39.69 -64.87 32.82
C GLU A 264 -38.18 -64.60 32.62
N ASP A 265 -37.34 -65.65 32.49
CA ASP A 265 -35.92 -65.51 32.16
C ASP A 265 -35.75 -65.06 30.69
N ILE A 266 -35.07 -63.94 30.46
CA ILE A 266 -34.94 -63.28 29.14
C ILE A 266 -33.48 -63.28 28.70
N ILE A 267 -33.22 -63.70 27.46
CA ILE A 267 -31.90 -63.62 26.81
C ILE A 267 -32.00 -62.71 25.59
N LEU A 268 -31.18 -61.65 25.53
CA LEU A 268 -31.06 -60.77 24.36
C LEU A 268 -29.60 -60.70 23.88
N TYR A 269 -29.43 -60.53 22.58
CA TYR A 269 -28.14 -60.49 21.90
C TYR A 269 -27.97 -59.15 21.17
N ALA A 270 -26.82 -58.51 21.35
CA ALA A 270 -26.47 -57.29 20.65
C ALA A 270 -26.36 -57.53 19.15
N GLN A 271 -26.90 -56.62 18.34
CA GLN A 271 -26.74 -56.58 16.89
C GLN A 271 -25.85 -55.41 16.49
N TRP A 272 -25.10 -55.55 15.40
CA TRP A 272 -24.05 -54.61 15.01
C TRP A 272 -24.09 -54.28 13.53
N LYS A 273 -23.73 -53.04 13.19
CA LYS A 273 -23.40 -52.55 11.84
C LYS A 273 -21.94 -52.10 11.82
N GLU A 274 -21.33 -52.04 10.64
CA GLU A 274 -20.00 -51.41 10.49
C GLU A 274 -20.12 -49.90 10.71
N ASP A 275 -19.12 -49.28 11.35
CA ASP A 275 -19.06 -47.82 11.46
C ASP A 275 -18.32 -47.23 10.25
N THR A 276 -18.92 -46.23 9.61
CA THR A 276 -18.34 -45.49 8.47
C THR A 276 -18.16 -44.00 8.78
N SER A 277 -18.28 -43.61 10.06
CA SER A 277 -18.17 -42.23 10.51
C SER A 277 -16.71 -41.76 10.49
N VAL A 278 -16.49 -40.53 10.02
CA VAL A 278 -15.19 -39.85 10.13
C VAL A 278 -15.29 -38.89 11.31
N TYR A 279 -14.54 -39.21 12.37
CA TYR A 279 -14.49 -38.44 13.62
C TYR A 279 -13.42 -37.34 13.57
N VAL A 280 -13.60 -36.30 14.39
CA VAL A 280 -12.63 -35.21 14.55
C VAL A 280 -11.35 -35.76 15.19
N GLU A 281 -10.20 -35.38 14.62
CA GLU A 281 -8.86 -35.74 15.09
C GLU A 281 -8.15 -34.55 15.77
N ASP A 282 -8.41 -33.31 15.33
CA ASP A 282 -7.86 -32.08 15.90
C ASP A 282 -8.84 -30.89 15.79
N ILE A 283 -8.69 -29.89 16.67
CA ILE A 283 -9.47 -28.64 16.70
C ILE A 283 -8.56 -27.44 16.97
N ASN A 284 -8.35 -26.61 15.96
CA ASN A 284 -7.61 -25.35 16.08
C ASN A 284 -8.55 -24.18 16.40
N ILE A 285 -8.25 -23.38 17.44
CA ILE A 285 -9.06 -22.21 17.83
C ILE A 285 -8.44 -20.91 17.32
N LYS A 286 -9.24 -20.18 16.53
CA LYS A 286 -8.93 -18.87 15.96
C LYS A 286 -9.77 -17.76 16.59
N GLY A 287 -9.40 -16.51 16.30
CA GLY A 287 -9.93 -15.31 16.96
C GLY A 287 -8.86 -14.61 17.80
N ASN A 288 -9.21 -13.50 18.47
CA ASN A 288 -8.24 -12.65 19.16
C ASN A 288 -7.58 -13.31 20.38
N SER A 289 -6.29 -13.06 20.62
CA SER A 289 -5.61 -13.53 21.84
C SER A 289 -5.73 -12.55 23.02
N ASN A 290 -6.53 -11.50 22.86
CA ASN A 290 -6.87 -10.53 23.89
C ASN A 290 -8.30 -10.00 23.75
N VAL A 291 -8.88 -9.53 24.85
CA VAL A 291 -10.21 -8.88 24.89
C VAL A 291 -10.26 -7.82 25.99
N THR A 292 -10.80 -6.63 25.70
CA THR A 292 -10.95 -5.59 26.73
C THR A 292 -12.16 -5.89 27.63
N VAL A 293 -12.09 -5.57 28.91
CA VAL A 293 -13.22 -5.68 29.85
C VAL A 293 -14.43 -4.90 29.32
N ASN A 294 -15.62 -5.52 29.38
CA ASN A 294 -16.89 -5.07 28.78
C ASN A 294 -16.90 -4.98 27.24
N LYS A 295 -15.90 -5.53 26.55
CA LYS A 295 -15.93 -5.76 25.09
C LYS A 295 -15.96 -7.25 24.77
N SER A 296 -16.32 -7.55 23.53
CA SER A 296 -16.44 -8.90 23.01
C SER A 296 -15.61 -9.11 21.74
N VAL A 297 -15.12 -10.33 21.55
CA VAL A 297 -14.39 -10.80 20.36
C VAL A 297 -14.94 -12.19 19.96
N THR A 298 -14.96 -12.50 18.67
CA THR A 298 -15.47 -13.78 18.18
C THR A 298 -14.34 -14.79 18.01
N MET A 299 -14.53 -15.99 18.55
CA MET A 299 -13.68 -17.16 18.34
C MET A 299 -14.31 -18.09 17.30
N THR A 300 -13.47 -18.77 16.54
CA THR A 300 -13.88 -19.80 15.57
C THR A 300 -13.03 -21.06 15.78
N ALA A 301 -13.58 -22.22 15.41
CA ALA A 301 -12.91 -23.50 15.51
C ALA A 301 -12.78 -24.14 14.13
N GLU A 302 -11.57 -24.50 13.73
CA GLU A 302 -11.30 -25.30 12.54
C GLU A 302 -11.08 -26.75 12.96
N VAL A 303 -11.96 -27.65 12.54
CA VAL A 303 -11.87 -29.09 12.82
C VAL A 303 -11.11 -29.80 11.70
N SER A 304 -10.32 -30.80 12.06
CA SER A 304 -9.57 -31.65 11.12
C SER A 304 -9.86 -33.14 11.39
N PRO A 305 -9.96 -33.99 10.36
CA PRO A 305 -9.89 -33.67 8.93
C PRO A 305 -11.15 -32.95 8.42
N SER A 306 -11.08 -32.27 7.27
CA SER A 306 -12.19 -31.44 6.77
C SER A 306 -13.41 -32.21 6.25
N ASN A 307 -13.37 -33.55 6.26
CA ASN A 307 -14.44 -34.45 5.82
C ASN A 307 -15.11 -35.21 6.99
N VAL A 308 -14.98 -34.70 8.22
CA VAL A 308 -15.68 -35.22 9.40
C VAL A 308 -17.19 -35.24 9.21
N THR A 309 -17.84 -36.25 9.78
CA THR A 309 -19.29 -36.48 9.64
C THR A 309 -20.11 -35.51 10.49
N ASN A 310 -19.52 -34.94 11.54
CA ASN A 310 -20.07 -33.84 12.31
C ASN A 310 -18.94 -32.86 12.70
N ALA A 311 -19.06 -31.60 12.29
CA ALA A 311 -18.06 -30.55 12.52
C ALA A 311 -18.41 -29.61 13.70
N ASP A 312 -19.56 -29.80 14.34
CA ASP A 312 -20.02 -28.92 15.42
C ASP A 312 -19.10 -28.99 16.65
N VAL A 313 -18.83 -27.82 17.24
CA VAL A 313 -18.16 -27.69 18.53
C VAL A 313 -19.07 -27.10 19.61
N THR A 314 -18.77 -27.40 20.86
CA THR A 314 -19.34 -26.75 22.05
C THR A 314 -18.27 -25.85 22.66
N TRP A 315 -18.60 -24.57 22.86
CA TRP A 315 -17.71 -23.58 23.45
C TRP A 315 -17.80 -23.57 24.98
N SER A 316 -16.67 -23.25 25.60
CA SER A 316 -16.52 -23.07 27.05
C SER A 316 -15.32 -22.16 27.34
N VAL A 317 -15.28 -21.54 28.51
CA VAL A 317 -14.14 -20.75 28.98
C VAL A 317 -13.84 -21.08 30.45
N SER A 318 -12.55 -21.19 30.77
CA SER A 318 -12.02 -21.32 32.12
C SER A 318 -11.50 -19.95 32.58
N ASP A 319 -11.93 -19.51 33.77
CA ASP A 319 -11.33 -18.36 34.44
C ASP A 319 -9.98 -18.79 35.05
N GLU A 320 -8.87 -18.16 34.66
CA GLU A 320 -7.54 -18.48 35.21
C GLU A 320 -7.09 -17.38 36.19
N THR A 321 -6.54 -16.27 35.69
CA THR A 321 -6.23 -15.07 36.51
C THR A 321 -7.15 -13.90 36.23
N GLY A 322 -7.89 -13.94 35.12
CA GLY A 322 -8.98 -13.02 34.76
C GLY A 322 -10.31 -13.74 34.69
N LYS A 323 -11.34 -13.06 34.17
CA LYS A 323 -12.68 -13.63 33.97
C LYS A 323 -13.29 -13.25 32.63
N ALA A 324 -14.01 -14.18 32.02
CA ALA A 324 -14.75 -13.95 30.78
C ALA A 324 -15.98 -14.87 30.66
N THR A 325 -16.87 -14.57 29.72
CA THR A 325 -17.98 -15.44 29.32
C THR A 325 -17.92 -15.71 27.83
N ILE A 326 -18.26 -16.92 27.37
CA ILE A 326 -18.39 -17.24 25.95
C ILE A 326 -19.78 -17.80 25.63
N ASP A 327 -20.37 -17.40 24.51
CA ASP A 327 -21.67 -17.89 24.06
C ASP A 327 -21.57 -19.14 23.16
N SER A 328 -22.72 -19.68 22.75
CA SER A 328 -22.79 -20.85 21.85
C SER A 328 -22.21 -20.62 20.46
N ASN A 329 -21.98 -19.36 20.07
CA ASN A 329 -21.49 -18.94 18.76
C ASN A 329 -19.98 -18.61 18.80
N GLY A 330 -19.33 -18.75 19.96
CA GLY A 330 -17.91 -18.44 20.15
C GLY A 330 -17.62 -16.98 20.52
N VAL A 331 -18.62 -16.16 20.84
CA VAL A 331 -18.44 -14.76 21.21
C VAL A 331 -17.97 -14.65 22.66
N LEU A 332 -16.67 -14.42 22.85
CA LEU A 332 -16.03 -14.22 24.16
C LEU A 332 -16.18 -12.75 24.60
N THR A 333 -16.62 -12.52 25.83
CA THR A 333 -16.76 -11.19 26.44
C THR A 333 -15.92 -11.09 27.71
N GLY A 334 -15.07 -10.08 27.80
CA GLY A 334 -14.18 -9.88 28.95
C GLY A 334 -14.90 -9.31 30.18
N VAL A 335 -14.73 -9.92 31.35
CA VAL A 335 -15.40 -9.53 32.61
C VAL A 335 -14.43 -8.90 33.61
N SER A 336 -13.22 -9.46 33.78
CA SER A 336 -12.16 -8.82 34.57
C SER A 336 -10.77 -9.19 34.05
N ALA A 337 -9.83 -8.23 34.10
CA ALA A 337 -8.50 -8.39 33.54
C ALA A 337 -7.67 -9.54 34.16
N GLY A 338 -6.83 -10.16 33.33
CA GLY A 338 -6.08 -11.40 33.61
C GLY A 338 -6.30 -12.44 32.50
N THR A 339 -5.63 -13.59 32.57
CA THR A 339 -5.78 -14.67 31.58
C THR A 339 -7.06 -15.48 31.77
N VAL A 340 -7.61 -16.00 30.67
CA VAL A 340 -8.68 -17.00 30.61
C VAL A 340 -8.34 -18.04 29.53
N MET A 341 -8.84 -19.27 29.65
CA MET A 341 -8.63 -20.32 28.67
C MET A 341 -9.92 -20.66 27.93
N VAL A 342 -10.01 -20.32 26.66
CA VAL A 342 -11.13 -20.69 25.79
C VAL A 342 -10.95 -22.12 25.29
N LYS A 343 -12.03 -22.88 25.23
CA LYS A 343 -12.03 -24.30 24.85
C LYS A 343 -13.21 -24.64 23.93
N ALA A 344 -12.93 -25.34 22.84
CA ALA A 344 -13.90 -25.87 21.90
C ALA A 344 -13.82 -27.40 21.93
N THR A 345 -14.96 -28.09 22.08
CA THR A 345 -15.04 -29.56 22.19
C THR A 345 -15.97 -30.10 21.10
N ALA A 346 -15.54 -31.11 20.32
CA ALA A 346 -16.36 -31.66 19.25
C ALA A 346 -17.66 -32.34 19.77
N LYS A 347 -18.74 -32.25 19.00
CA LYS A 347 -20.05 -32.88 19.30
C LYS A 347 -20.25 -34.24 18.62
N ASP A 348 -19.25 -34.76 17.93
CA ASP A 348 -19.29 -36.03 17.20
C ASP A 348 -19.10 -37.27 18.09
N GLY A 349 -18.55 -37.08 19.30
CA GLY A 349 -18.22 -38.15 20.24
C GLY A 349 -16.73 -38.55 20.27
N SER A 350 -15.88 -37.88 19.49
CA SER A 350 -14.40 -38.06 19.49
C SER A 350 -13.72 -37.65 20.80
N ASP A 351 -14.40 -36.83 21.60
CA ASP A 351 -13.89 -36.17 22.81
C ASP A 351 -12.71 -35.19 22.58
N VAL A 352 -12.37 -34.91 21.30
CA VAL A 352 -11.28 -34.00 20.90
C VAL A 352 -11.62 -32.55 21.26
N ARG A 353 -10.59 -31.82 21.71
CA ARG A 353 -10.70 -30.51 22.37
C ARG A 353 -9.58 -29.57 21.93
N GLY A 354 -9.96 -28.44 21.31
CA GLY A 354 -9.07 -27.31 21.10
C GLY A 354 -9.03 -26.42 22.35
N THR A 355 -7.90 -25.76 22.59
CA THR A 355 -7.76 -24.74 23.66
C THR A 355 -6.97 -23.53 23.17
N LYS A 356 -7.28 -22.35 23.70
CA LYS A 356 -6.57 -21.09 23.43
C LYS A 356 -6.57 -20.19 24.67
N GLU A 357 -5.39 -19.73 25.08
CA GLU A 357 -5.27 -18.69 26.11
C GLU A 357 -5.62 -17.31 25.52
N VAL A 358 -6.33 -16.51 26.31
CA VAL A 358 -6.73 -15.14 25.95
C VAL A 358 -6.49 -14.22 27.15
N THR A 359 -5.85 -13.07 26.90
CA THR A 359 -5.63 -12.06 27.96
C THR A 359 -6.77 -11.05 27.98
N VAL A 360 -7.54 -11.02 29.08
CA VAL A 360 -8.51 -9.96 29.36
C VAL A 360 -7.78 -8.72 29.88
N THR A 361 -8.09 -7.52 29.37
CA THR A 361 -7.37 -6.28 29.70
C THR A 361 -8.28 -5.10 30.06
N ASN A 362 -7.78 -4.17 30.88
CA ASN A 362 -8.51 -2.95 31.25
C ASN A 362 -8.40 -1.82 30.21
N THR A 363 -7.55 -1.99 29.19
CA THR A 363 -7.26 -1.02 28.14
C THR A 363 -7.09 -1.75 26.82
N ASP A 364 -7.53 -1.14 25.72
CA ASP A 364 -7.43 -1.72 24.37
C ASP A 364 -5.98 -2.00 23.99
N VAL A 365 -5.67 -3.25 23.65
CA VAL A 365 -4.34 -3.69 23.22
C VAL A 365 -4.21 -3.55 21.71
N VAL A 366 -3.21 -2.80 21.27
CA VAL A 366 -2.85 -2.72 19.85
C VAL A 366 -1.83 -3.81 19.54
N VAL A 367 -2.29 -4.89 18.91
CA VAL A 367 -1.45 -5.94 18.33
C VAL A 367 -1.00 -5.48 16.94
N PRO A 368 0.30 -5.19 16.72
CA PRO A 368 0.80 -4.79 15.41
C PRO A 368 0.88 -5.99 14.46
N VAL A 369 0.71 -5.74 13.15
CA VAL A 369 1.05 -6.73 12.13
C VAL A 369 2.56 -6.99 12.18
N SER A 370 2.96 -8.26 12.21
CA SER A 370 4.35 -8.70 12.21
C SER A 370 4.83 -9.21 10.85
N LYS A 371 3.91 -9.73 10.03
CA LYS A 371 4.17 -10.28 8.69
C LYS A 371 2.92 -10.21 7.83
N VAL A 372 3.11 -9.95 6.53
CA VAL A 372 2.08 -10.06 5.49
C VAL A 372 2.58 -11.04 4.42
N THR A 373 1.69 -11.89 3.91
CA THR A 373 1.97 -12.74 2.73
C THR A 373 0.88 -12.55 1.68
N VAL A 374 1.27 -12.54 0.40
CA VAL A 374 0.35 -12.33 -0.74
C VAL A 374 0.25 -13.62 -1.56
N SER A 375 -0.97 -13.94 -2.01
CA SER A 375 -1.27 -15.01 -2.98
C SER A 375 -2.31 -14.55 -4.00
N GLY A 376 -2.50 -15.27 -5.11
CA GLY A 376 -3.79 -15.29 -5.82
C GLY A 376 -4.90 -15.85 -4.91
N GLN A 377 -6.17 -15.54 -5.18
CA GLN A 377 -7.29 -15.94 -4.31
C GLN A 377 -7.44 -17.46 -4.17
N ALA A 378 -7.20 -18.23 -5.23
CA ALA A 378 -7.11 -19.69 -5.21
C ALA A 378 -5.66 -20.20 -5.42
N GLY A 379 -4.66 -19.35 -5.11
CA GLY A 379 -3.24 -19.67 -5.20
C GLY A 379 -2.58 -19.42 -6.56
N GLU A 380 -3.29 -18.80 -7.51
CA GLU A 380 -2.78 -18.55 -8.86
C GLU A 380 -1.62 -17.54 -8.87
N SER A 381 -0.72 -17.70 -9.84
CA SER A 381 0.44 -16.82 -10.07
C SER A 381 0.52 -16.26 -11.49
N THR A 382 -0.54 -16.44 -12.29
CA THR A 382 -0.54 -16.14 -13.72
C THR A 382 -1.85 -15.54 -14.22
N ILE A 383 -1.78 -14.62 -15.17
CA ILE A 383 -2.93 -14.20 -16.01
C ILE A 383 -2.60 -14.58 -17.45
N THR A 384 -3.44 -15.40 -18.09
CA THR A 384 -3.21 -15.93 -19.45
C THR A 384 -4.28 -15.53 -20.47
N ALA A 385 -5.41 -14.99 -20.02
CA ALA A 385 -6.49 -14.49 -20.88
C ALA A 385 -6.28 -13.01 -21.22
N ASP A 386 -6.53 -12.62 -22.47
CA ASP A 386 -6.42 -11.24 -22.92
C ASP A 386 -7.36 -10.31 -22.13
N ASN A 387 -6.83 -9.19 -21.61
CA ASN A 387 -7.50 -8.30 -20.66
C ASN A 387 -7.97 -8.97 -19.35
N GLY A 388 -7.42 -10.14 -19.03
CA GLY A 388 -7.76 -10.94 -17.86
C GLY A 388 -7.46 -10.25 -16.52
N THR A 389 -8.09 -10.77 -15.46
CA THR A 389 -7.92 -10.29 -14.08
C THR A 389 -7.54 -11.44 -13.15
N LEU A 390 -6.93 -11.10 -12.02
CA LEU A 390 -6.64 -12.00 -10.91
C LEU A 390 -6.97 -11.28 -9.60
N GLN A 391 -7.84 -11.88 -8.78
CA GLN A 391 -8.10 -11.38 -7.44
C GLN A 391 -6.95 -11.79 -6.53
N MET A 392 -6.31 -10.82 -5.88
CA MET A 392 -5.23 -11.06 -4.94
C MET A 392 -5.76 -11.22 -3.51
N LYS A 393 -5.04 -11.97 -2.68
CA LYS A 393 -5.35 -12.22 -1.27
C LYS A 393 -4.12 -11.90 -0.41
N ALA A 394 -4.30 -11.05 0.59
CA ALA A 394 -3.33 -10.86 1.65
C ALA A 394 -3.68 -11.77 2.83
N THR A 395 -2.67 -12.27 3.54
CA THR A 395 -2.83 -12.96 4.83
C THR A 395 -1.93 -12.27 5.84
N ILE A 396 -2.52 -11.91 6.98
CA ILE A 396 -1.93 -11.06 8.01
C ILE A 396 -1.53 -11.94 9.20
N LEU A 397 -0.33 -11.73 9.73
CA LEU A 397 0.16 -12.44 10.92
C LEU A 397 0.69 -11.45 11.98
N PRO A 398 0.33 -11.61 13.27
CA PRO A 398 -0.58 -12.63 13.78
C PRO A 398 -2.03 -12.37 13.33
N GLU A 399 -2.86 -13.42 13.32
CA GLU A 399 -4.26 -13.40 12.83
C GLU A 399 -5.18 -12.51 13.68
N ASP A 400 -4.71 -12.04 14.84
CA ASP A 400 -5.39 -11.13 15.77
C ASP A 400 -4.86 -9.69 15.77
N ALA A 401 -4.05 -9.31 14.77
CA ALA A 401 -3.59 -7.94 14.61
C ALA A 401 -4.76 -6.93 14.58
N THR A 402 -4.66 -5.85 15.35
CA THR A 402 -5.76 -4.91 15.64
C THR A 402 -6.24 -4.12 14.42
N ASN A 403 -5.40 -3.98 13.40
CA ASN A 403 -5.82 -3.52 12.08
C ASN A 403 -5.25 -4.43 10.99
N GLN A 404 -6.15 -5.13 10.29
CA GLN A 404 -5.82 -6.08 9.22
C GLN A 404 -6.01 -5.47 7.82
N THR A 405 -6.36 -4.19 7.73
CA THR A 405 -6.47 -3.51 6.42
C THR A 405 -5.09 -3.35 5.78
N VAL A 406 -5.03 -3.64 4.49
CA VAL A 406 -3.86 -3.44 3.62
C VAL A 406 -4.22 -2.51 2.48
N THR A 407 -3.24 -1.73 2.03
CA THR A 407 -3.30 -1.04 0.74
C THR A 407 -2.54 -1.87 -0.29
N TRP A 408 -3.12 -2.01 -1.48
CA TRP A 408 -2.53 -2.76 -2.58
C TRP A 408 -1.78 -1.85 -3.55
N GLU A 409 -0.59 -2.26 -3.97
CA GLU A 409 0.15 -1.64 -5.08
C GLU A 409 0.68 -2.69 -6.07
N VAL A 410 0.93 -2.26 -7.31
CA VAL A 410 1.54 -3.09 -8.34
C VAL A 410 2.76 -2.38 -8.93
N GLN A 411 3.89 -3.09 -8.90
CA GLN A 411 5.13 -2.70 -9.53
C GLN A 411 5.26 -3.43 -10.87
N ASN A 412 5.24 -2.69 -11.96
CA ASN A 412 5.40 -3.23 -13.31
C ASN A 412 6.88 -3.55 -13.56
N ASN A 413 7.20 -4.80 -13.91
CA ASN A 413 8.58 -5.26 -14.13
C ASN A 413 8.85 -5.38 -15.64
N THR A 414 8.72 -6.59 -16.21
CA THR A 414 8.80 -6.82 -17.66
C THR A 414 7.45 -6.77 -18.37
N GLY A 415 6.36 -6.72 -17.61
CA GLY A 415 4.98 -6.56 -18.10
C GLY A 415 4.26 -5.47 -17.31
N SER A 416 3.01 -5.21 -17.68
CA SER A 416 2.20 -4.14 -17.08
C SER A 416 0.83 -4.63 -16.63
N ALA A 417 0.39 -4.10 -15.49
CA ALA A 417 -0.94 -4.27 -14.93
C ALA A 417 -1.40 -2.99 -14.20
N SER A 418 -2.68 -2.95 -13.84
CA SER A 418 -3.22 -2.06 -12.80
C SER A 418 -3.81 -2.90 -11.68
N ILE A 419 -3.79 -2.39 -10.45
CA ILE A 419 -4.46 -3.03 -9.30
C ILE A 419 -5.39 -2.01 -8.62
N ASP A 420 -6.53 -2.47 -8.14
CA ASP A 420 -7.38 -1.70 -7.23
C ASP A 420 -6.71 -1.64 -5.84
N PRO A 421 -6.42 -0.44 -5.30
CA PRO A 421 -5.68 -0.29 -4.03
C PRO A 421 -6.47 -0.76 -2.80
N SER A 422 -7.78 -0.94 -2.92
CA SER A 422 -8.70 -1.32 -1.84
C SER A 422 -9.14 -2.78 -1.91
N THR A 423 -9.42 -3.30 -3.12
CA THR A 423 -9.90 -4.68 -3.31
C THR A 423 -8.78 -5.65 -3.66
N GLY A 424 -7.64 -5.20 -4.19
CA GLY A 424 -6.57 -6.08 -4.66
C GLY A 424 -6.87 -6.79 -5.98
N LEU A 425 -7.86 -6.35 -6.74
CA LEU A 425 -8.16 -6.87 -8.07
C LEU A 425 -7.10 -6.41 -9.07
N LEU A 426 -6.23 -7.34 -9.50
CA LEU A 426 -5.20 -7.12 -10.51
C LEU A 426 -5.80 -7.28 -11.91
N LYS A 427 -5.51 -6.36 -12.83
CA LYS A 427 -5.90 -6.42 -14.24
C LYS A 427 -4.68 -6.34 -15.15
N ALA A 428 -4.55 -7.28 -16.07
CA ALA A 428 -3.45 -7.30 -17.04
C ALA A 428 -3.58 -6.18 -18.09
N ILE A 429 -2.41 -5.66 -18.52
CA ILE A 429 -2.27 -4.64 -19.58
C ILE A 429 -1.26 -5.10 -20.64
N SER A 430 -0.14 -5.72 -20.25
CA SER A 430 0.84 -6.27 -21.20
C SER A 430 1.52 -7.54 -20.68
N ASN A 431 1.93 -8.40 -21.63
CA ASN A 431 2.73 -9.60 -21.34
C ASN A 431 4.03 -9.26 -20.60
N GLY A 432 4.49 -10.17 -19.74
CA GLY A 432 5.70 -10.05 -18.93
C GLY A 432 5.45 -10.43 -17.47
N THR A 433 6.07 -9.73 -16.52
CA THR A 433 5.88 -9.94 -15.08
C THR A 433 5.58 -8.63 -14.36
N VAL A 434 4.81 -8.73 -13.26
CA VAL A 434 4.54 -7.64 -12.32
C VAL A 434 4.71 -8.16 -10.89
N THR A 435 5.07 -7.29 -9.95
CA THR A 435 5.10 -7.62 -8.52
C THR A 435 3.98 -6.88 -7.81
N VAL A 436 3.00 -7.63 -7.30
CA VAL A 436 1.96 -7.12 -6.42
C VAL A 436 2.51 -7.05 -4.99
N LYS A 437 2.18 -6.00 -4.26
CA LYS A 437 2.42 -5.89 -2.82
C LYS A 437 1.13 -5.55 -2.08
N ALA A 438 1.05 -6.00 -0.85
CA ALA A 438 0.05 -5.60 0.14
C ALA A 438 0.78 -5.01 1.35
N THR A 439 0.49 -3.76 1.67
CA THR A 439 1.13 -2.99 2.75
C THR A 439 0.13 -2.79 3.87
N ALA A 440 0.41 -3.34 5.05
CA ALA A 440 -0.40 -3.11 6.25
C ALA A 440 -0.21 -1.68 6.77
N SER A 441 -1.19 -1.19 7.55
CA SER A 441 -1.18 0.19 8.10
C SER A 441 0.03 0.58 8.96
N ASN A 442 0.87 -0.37 9.39
CA ASN A 442 2.14 -0.16 10.09
C ASN A 442 3.38 -0.36 9.19
N ASN A 443 3.20 -0.26 7.86
CA ASN A 443 4.22 -0.42 6.82
C ASN A 443 4.85 -1.82 6.69
N VAL A 444 4.26 -2.86 7.28
CA VAL A 444 4.69 -4.25 7.00
C VAL A 444 4.16 -4.69 5.63
N VAL A 445 5.08 -5.05 4.73
CA VAL A 445 4.78 -5.38 3.32
C VAL A 445 4.90 -6.88 3.08
N GLY A 446 3.92 -7.45 2.35
CA GLY A 446 4.03 -8.76 1.71
C GLY A 446 3.98 -8.59 0.19
N SER A 447 4.66 -9.46 -0.57
CA SER A 447 4.76 -9.32 -2.04
C SER A 447 4.71 -10.64 -2.78
N MET A 448 4.17 -10.64 -3.99
CA MET A 448 4.16 -11.77 -4.92
C MET A 448 4.36 -11.32 -6.36
N THR A 449 5.16 -12.06 -7.13
CA THR A 449 5.29 -11.86 -8.58
C THR A 449 4.20 -12.63 -9.33
N VAL A 450 3.51 -11.96 -10.25
CA VAL A 450 2.51 -12.51 -11.16
C VAL A 450 3.04 -12.46 -12.59
N THR A 451 2.89 -13.55 -13.34
CA THR A 451 3.30 -13.63 -14.75
C THR A 451 2.10 -13.43 -15.66
N ILE A 452 2.22 -12.50 -16.60
CA ILE A 452 1.16 -12.11 -17.53
C ILE A 452 1.54 -12.61 -18.93
N SER A 453 0.64 -13.35 -19.56
CA SER A 453 0.75 -13.82 -20.94
C SER A 453 -0.60 -13.72 -21.67
N GLY A 454 -0.61 -14.02 -22.97
CA GLY A 454 -1.84 -14.00 -23.79
C GLY A 454 -2.47 -12.63 -24.04
N GLN A 455 -1.86 -11.54 -23.59
CA GLN A 455 -2.36 -10.18 -23.87
C GLN A 455 -2.10 -9.82 -25.33
N SER A 456 -3.11 -9.27 -25.99
CA SER A 456 -3.00 -8.77 -27.37
C SER A 456 -2.09 -7.54 -27.40
N THR A 457 -0.88 -7.68 -27.95
CA THR A 457 0.00 -6.53 -28.21
C THR A 457 -0.66 -5.62 -29.25
N LYS A 458 -1.30 -4.55 -28.78
CA LYS A 458 -1.90 -3.51 -29.61
C LYS A 458 -0.80 -2.79 -30.38
N ILE A 459 -0.57 -3.20 -31.62
CA ILE A 459 0.36 -2.53 -32.53
C ILE A 459 -0.32 -1.24 -32.97
N LEU A 460 0.11 -0.12 -32.40
CA LEU A 460 -0.35 1.20 -32.78
C LEU A 460 0.21 1.61 -34.15
N VAL A 461 -0.51 2.50 -34.82
CA VAL A 461 -0.01 3.27 -35.94
C VAL A 461 1.15 4.14 -35.46
N THR A 462 2.26 4.11 -36.18
CA THR A 462 3.45 4.93 -35.92
C THR A 462 3.66 6.03 -36.95
N ASP A 463 3.15 5.84 -38.18
CA ASP A 463 3.23 6.81 -39.27
C ASP A 463 2.11 6.56 -40.31
N MET A 464 1.71 7.60 -41.04
CA MET A 464 0.66 7.58 -42.05
C MET A 464 0.98 8.51 -43.23
N GLU A 465 0.90 7.99 -44.45
CA GLU A 465 1.07 8.77 -45.68
C GLU A 465 -0.25 8.84 -46.47
N ILE A 466 -0.73 10.07 -46.74
CA ILE A 466 -1.90 10.30 -47.61
C ILE A 466 -1.47 10.16 -49.07
N THR A 467 -2.10 9.21 -49.77
CA THR A 467 -1.89 8.89 -51.19
C THR A 467 -3.15 9.13 -52.02
N THR A 468 -3.04 9.10 -53.34
CA THR A 468 -4.18 9.10 -54.27
C THR A 468 -3.77 8.42 -55.58
N THR A 469 -4.74 8.12 -56.46
CA THR A 469 -4.49 7.49 -57.77
C THR A 469 -4.09 8.50 -58.85
N LYS A 470 -4.24 9.81 -58.61
CA LYS A 470 -3.67 10.86 -59.46
C LYS A 470 -2.22 11.18 -59.07
N THR A 471 -1.41 11.59 -60.03
CA THR A 471 0.01 11.93 -59.82
C THR A 471 0.24 13.33 -59.23
N ASP A 472 -0.79 14.19 -59.17
CA ASP A 472 -0.68 15.64 -58.98
C ASP A 472 -1.41 16.18 -57.74
N PHE A 473 -2.18 15.34 -57.03
CA PHE A 473 -3.10 15.77 -55.95
C PHE A 473 -3.97 16.97 -56.36
N ALA A 474 -4.58 16.92 -57.55
CA ALA A 474 -5.42 18.03 -58.05
C ALA A 474 -6.88 17.65 -58.33
N ILE A 475 -7.78 18.61 -58.08
CA ILE A 475 -9.11 18.68 -58.70
C ILE A 475 -9.08 19.85 -59.69
N THR A 476 -9.16 19.51 -60.98
CA THR A 476 -9.07 20.42 -62.14
C THR A 476 -10.40 20.57 -62.89
N GLU A 477 -11.42 19.81 -62.49
CA GLU A 477 -12.75 19.78 -63.11
C GLU A 477 -13.77 20.50 -62.24
N ASP A 478 -14.65 21.29 -62.86
CA ASP A 478 -15.68 22.10 -62.22
C ASP A 478 -16.69 21.24 -61.43
N GLY A 479 -16.66 21.33 -60.09
CA GLY A 479 -17.43 20.49 -59.17
C GLY A 479 -16.90 19.07 -58.96
N GLY A 480 -15.68 18.78 -59.44
CA GLY A 480 -15.04 17.46 -59.46
C GLY A 480 -14.62 16.91 -58.09
N THR A 481 -14.07 15.69 -58.10
CA THR A 481 -13.68 14.94 -56.88
C THR A 481 -12.28 14.35 -56.96
N LEU A 482 -11.71 14.05 -55.78
CA LEU A 482 -10.46 13.30 -55.61
C LEU A 482 -10.64 12.28 -54.47
N GLN A 483 -10.38 11.00 -54.75
CA GLN A 483 -10.35 9.97 -53.72
C GLN A 483 -8.97 9.93 -53.06
N LEU A 484 -8.92 10.10 -51.74
CA LEU A 484 -7.70 10.00 -50.95
C LEU A 484 -7.61 8.62 -50.30
N ASN A 485 -6.40 8.09 -50.20
CA ASN A 485 -6.06 6.80 -49.63
C ASN A 485 -4.96 6.98 -48.57
N LEU A 486 -4.63 5.91 -47.83
CA LEU A 486 -3.58 5.93 -46.82
C LEU A 486 -2.67 4.71 -46.93
N ASN A 487 -1.36 4.95 -46.86
CA ASN A 487 -0.39 3.96 -46.41
C ASN A 487 -0.26 4.10 -44.88
N ILE A 488 -0.33 2.98 -44.15
CA ILE A 488 -0.28 2.97 -42.68
C ILE A 488 0.88 2.10 -42.22
N THR A 489 1.75 2.66 -41.39
CA THR A 489 2.98 2.04 -40.89
C THR A 489 2.90 1.86 -39.37
N PRO A 490 3.18 0.66 -38.82
CA PRO A 490 3.47 -0.58 -39.53
C PRO A 490 2.22 -1.17 -40.19
N THR A 491 2.41 -1.95 -41.25
CA THR A 491 1.29 -2.64 -41.94
C THR A 491 0.62 -3.72 -41.08
N THR A 492 1.19 -4.05 -39.92
CA THR A 492 0.63 -4.93 -38.88
C THR A 492 -0.19 -4.18 -37.81
N ALA A 493 -0.38 -2.86 -37.91
CA ALA A 493 -1.16 -2.08 -36.96
C ALA A 493 -2.56 -2.67 -36.73
N THR A 494 -2.95 -2.82 -35.45
CA THR A 494 -4.12 -3.62 -35.02
C THR A 494 -5.45 -2.91 -35.31
N ASN A 495 -5.45 -1.57 -35.33
CA ASN A 495 -6.55 -0.76 -35.82
C ASN A 495 -5.99 0.19 -36.90
N LYS A 496 -6.70 0.28 -38.04
CA LYS A 496 -6.33 1.07 -39.22
C LYS A 496 -7.41 2.07 -39.64
N SER A 497 -8.47 2.21 -38.83
CA SER A 497 -9.52 3.19 -39.07
C SER A 497 -9.01 4.61 -38.79
N VAL A 498 -9.41 5.54 -39.65
CA VAL A 498 -9.08 6.97 -39.54
C VAL A 498 -10.33 7.82 -39.59
N LYS A 499 -10.19 9.07 -39.17
CA LYS A 499 -11.16 10.14 -39.40
C LYS A 499 -10.54 11.18 -40.34
N TRP A 500 -11.24 11.50 -41.42
CA TRP A 500 -10.85 12.54 -42.37
C TRP A 500 -11.48 13.89 -42.03
N SER A 501 -10.73 14.96 -42.25
CA SER A 501 -11.19 16.35 -42.12
C SER A 501 -10.44 17.28 -43.08
N ILE A 502 -10.91 18.51 -43.21
CA ILE A 502 -10.15 19.62 -43.81
C ILE A 502 -9.55 20.42 -42.66
N LYS A 503 -8.28 20.82 -42.82
CA LYS A 503 -7.51 21.63 -41.87
C LYS A 503 -7.40 23.09 -42.31
N SER A 504 -7.52 23.36 -43.61
CA SER A 504 -7.55 24.69 -44.20
C SER A 504 -8.22 24.64 -45.59
N GLY A 505 -9.02 25.65 -45.94
CA GLY A 505 -9.72 25.73 -47.23
C GLY A 505 -11.11 25.08 -47.25
N GLU A 506 -11.83 25.06 -46.13
CA GLU A 506 -13.20 24.54 -46.02
C GLU A 506 -14.22 25.27 -46.91
N ASP A 507 -13.91 26.52 -47.31
CA ASP A 507 -14.68 27.30 -48.28
C ASP A 507 -14.64 26.70 -49.70
N LYS A 508 -13.63 25.88 -50.01
CA LYS A 508 -13.33 25.42 -51.38
C LYS A 508 -13.59 23.95 -51.63
N ALA A 509 -13.75 23.15 -50.58
CA ALA A 509 -13.96 21.72 -50.71
C ALA A 509 -14.73 21.14 -49.51
N THR A 510 -15.35 19.99 -49.72
CA THR A 510 -15.93 19.16 -48.66
C THR A 510 -15.30 17.77 -48.70
N ILE A 511 -15.06 17.15 -47.53
CA ILE A 511 -14.50 15.80 -47.44
C ILE A 511 -15.46 14.86 -46.70
N ASN A 512 -15.62 13.63 -47.20
CA ASN A 512 -16.32 12.59 -46.46
C ASN A 512 -15.43 12.05 -45.33
N SER A 513 -15.85 12.25 -44.08
CA SER A 513 -15.06 11.95 -42.89
C SER A 513 -14.71 10.47 -42.69
N SER A 514 -15.43 9.54 -43.31
CA SER A 514 -15.14 8.10 -43.24
C SER A 514 -14.50 7.52 -44.49
N THR A 515 -14.63 8.16 -45.67
CA THR A 515 -14.10 7.62 -46.93
C THR A 515 -12.94 8.40 -47.54
N GLY A 516 -12.62 9.60 -47.08
CA GLY A 516 -11.54 10.42 -47.66
C GLY A 516 -11.84 10.95 -49.07
N LEU A 517 -13.09 10.84 -49.54
CA LEU A 517 -13.51 11.44 -50.80
C LEU A 517 -13.63 12.95 -50.64
N LEU A 518 -12.75 13.70 -51.30
CA LEU A 518 -12.77 15.16 -51.37
C LEU A 518 -13.56 15.62 -52.60
N LYS A 519 -14.39 16.65 -52.47
CA LYS A 519 -15.16 17.28 -53.55
C LYS A 519 -14.97 18.79 -53.56
N ALA A 520 -14.68 19.38 -54.72
CA ALA A 520 -14.55 20.83 -54.87
C ALA A 520 -15.89 21.57 -54.80
N VAL A 521 -15.86 22.80 -54.30
CA VAL A 521 -16.97 23.76 -54.26
C VAL A 521 -16.84 24.73 -55.44
N THR A 522 -17.90 24.84 -56.25
CA THR A 522 -17.90 25.70 -57.43
C THR A 522 -17.80 27.18 -57.05
N ASN A 523 -17.25 28.00 -57.96
CA ASN A 523 -16.90 29.41 -57.73
C ASN A 523 -15.71 29.67 -56.78
N THR A 524 -14.88 28.66 -56.47
CA THR A 524 -13.64 28.85 -55.70
C THR A 524 -12.41 28.28 -56.43
N ASN A 525 -11.28 28.99 -56.41
CA ASN A 525 -9.97 28.52 -56.88
C ASN A 525 -8.88 29.14 -55.97
N GLY A 526 -7.63 28.68 -56.08
CA GLY A 526 -6.47 29.39 -55.50
C GLY A 526 -5.64 28.52 -54.56
N THR A 527 -5.28 29.05 -53.38
CA THR A 527 -4.44 28.34 -52.39
C THR A 527 -4.96 26.93 -52.09
N PRO A 528 -4.07 25.91 -51.97
CA PRO A 528 -4.45 24.52 -51.75
C PRO A 528 -5.35 24.30 -50.52
N VAL A 529 -6.14 23.24 -50.58
CA VAL A 529 -6.91 22.73 -49.44
C VAL A 529 -6.04 21.73 -48.68
N THR A 530 -5.72 22.03 -47.43
CA THR A 530 -4.98 21.09 -46.57
C THR A 530 -5.97 20.08 -45.99
N VAL A 531 -5.91 18.84 -46.45
CA VAL A 531 -6.67 17.71 -45.88
C VAL A 531 -5.90 17.04 -44.74
N GLN A 532 -6.62 16.44 -43.81
CA GLN A 532 -6.08 15.77 -42.63
C GLN A 532 -6.73 14.39 -42.43
N ALA A 533 -5.91 13.42 -42.02
CA ALA A 533 -6.37 12.11 -41.54
C ALA A 533 -5.79 11.83 -40.14
N GLU A 534 -6.65 11.46 -39.19
CA GLU A 534 -6.32 11.18 -37.79
C GLU A 534 -6.57 9.71 -37.46
N ALA A 535 -5.61 9.04 -36.81
CA ALA A 535 -5.70 7.61 -36.49
C ALA A 535 -6.62 7.35 -35.27
N LEU A 536 -7.64 6.50 -35.46
CA LEU A 536 -8.64 6.17 -34.42
C LEU A 536 -8.21 5.00 -33.51
N ASP A 537 -6.93 4.64 -33.52
CA ASP A 537 -6.35 3.63 -32.64
C ASP A 537 -5.88 4.22 -31.30
N GLY A 538 -5.78 5.56 -31.18
CA GLY A 538 -5.27 6.26 -30.00
C GLY A 538 -3.75 6.49 -30.01
N SER A 539 -3.09 6.30 -31.15
CA SER A 539 -1.68 6.67 -31.36
C SER A 539 -1.43 8.19 -31.35
N GLY A 540 -2.45 8.99 -31.70
CA GLY A 540 -2.30 10.43 -31.93
C GLY A 540 -1.62 10.77 -33.26
N VAL A 541 -1.34 9.79 -34.13
CA VAL A 541 -0.72 10.03 -35.44
C VAL A 541 -1.71 10.74 -36.37
N VAL A 542 -1.22 11.80 -37.02
CA VAL A 542 -1.98 12.64 -37.93
C VAL A 542 -1.17 12.85 -39.21
N ALA A 543 -1.77 12.52 -40.35
CA ALA A 543 -1.25 12.85 -41.67
C ALA A 543 -1.92 14.11 -42.22
N THR A 544 -1.18 14.96 -42.92
CA THR A 544 -1.74 16.11 -43.66
C THR A 544 -1.18 16.20 -45.07
N LYS A 545 -2.00 16.63 -46.03
CA LYS A 545 -1.61 16.80 -47.44
C LYS A 545 -2.29 18.02 -48.02
N ASP A 546 -1.60 18.75 -48.87
CA ASP A 546 -2.21 19.83 -49.66
C ASP A 546 -2.75 19.29 -50.99
N VAL A 547 -3.98 19.67 -51.32
CA VAL A 547 -4.68 19.31 -52.57
C VAL A 547 -4.98 20.58 -53.35
N THR A 548 -4.59 20.64 -54.62
CA THR A 548 -4.80 21.82 -55.47
C THR A 548 -6.20 21.82 -56.06
N ILE A 549 -6.96 22.90 -55.82
CA ILE A 549 -8.29 23.12 -56.41
C ILE A 549 -8.18 24.20 -57.49
N SER A 550 -8.48 23.82 -58.72
CA SER A 550 -8.37 24.66 -59.92
C SER A 550 -9.47 24.32 -60.94
N GLY A 551 -9.62 25.14 -61.99
CA GLY A 551 -10.57 24.88 -63.08
C GLY A 551 -12.05 25.03 -62.71
N GLN A 552 -12.37 25.43 -61.47
CA GLN A 552 -13.75 25.71 -61.07
C GLN A 552 -14.23 26.99 -61.76
N LYS A 553 -15.47 27.02 -62.23
CA LYS A 553 -16.05 28.24 -62.84
C LYS A 553 -16.42 29.24 -61.75
N ILE A 554 -15.87 30.44 -61.84
CA ILE A 554 -16.17 31.58 -60.97
C ILE A 554 -17.08 32.54 -61.74
N LYS A 555 -18.30 32.75 -61.27
CA LYS A 555 -19.24 33.73 -61.84
C LYS A 555 -19.02 35.14 -61.33
N VAL A 556 -19.53 36.12 -62.08
CA VAL A 556 -19.63 37.52 -61.63
C VAL A 556 -20.65 37.59 -60.50
N SER A 557 -20.24 38.17 -59.37
CA SER A 557 -21.09 38.38 -58.18
C SER A 557 -21.53 39.83 -58.01
N LYS A 558 -20.71 40.79 -58.49
CA LYS A 558 -21.02 42.22 -58.48
C LYS A 558 -20.31 42.92 -59.66
N ILE A 559 -20.98 43.90 -60.25
CA ILE A 559 -20.38 44.93 -61.10
C ILE A 559 -20.42 46.26 -60.34
N THR A 560 -19.47 47.14 -60.59
CA THR A 560 -19.56 48.56 -60.27
C THR A 560 -19.01 49.36 -61.44
N ILE A 561 -19.81 50.29 -61.97
CA ILE A 561 -19.37 51.26 -62.96
C ILE A 561 -18.74 52.44 -62.23
N ASP A 562 -17.66 52.96 -62.80
CA ASP A 562 -17.03 54.21 -62.38
C ASP A 562 -16.81 55.09 -63.62
N GLY A 563 -16.91 56.40 -63.44
CA GLY A 563 -16.89 57.37 -64.53
C GLY A 563 -17.35 58.75 -64.04
N PRO A 564 -17.05 59.82 -64.79
CA PRO A 564 -17.31 61.17 -64.32
C PRO A 564 -18.80 61.51 -64.34
N ASP A 565 -19.33 62.03 -63.22
CA ASP A 565 -20.70 62.54 -63.09
C ASP A 565 -21.05 63.59 -64.16
N SER A 566 -20.03 64.30 -64.67
CA SER A 566 -20.17 65.24 -65.78
C SER A 566 -18.99 65.20 -66.74
N VAL A 567 -19.29 65.30 -68.03
CA VAL A 567 -18.29 65.41 -69.10
C VAL A 567 -18.35 66.83 -69.68
N THR A 568 -17.17 67.43 -69.85
CA THR A 568 -17.02 68.77 -70.41
C THR A 568 -16.18 68.67 -71.68
N GLY A 569 -16.73 69.06 -72.82
CA GLY A 569 -16.13 68.84 -74.15
C GLY A 569 -16.81 67.76 -75.00
N ASN A 570 -16.39 67.67 -76.26
CA ASN A 570 -16.73 66.59 -77.19
C ASN A 570 -15.73 65.41 -77.13
N ALA A 571 -14.79 65.46 -76.18
CA ALA A 571 -13.83 64.40 -75.96
C ALA A 571 -14.56 63.10 -75.57
N LYS A 572 -14.11 61.98 -76.13
CA LYS A 572 -14.58 60.66 -75.71
C LYS A 572 -14.10 60.35 -74.29
N VAL A 573 -14.92 59.63 -73.54
CA VAL A 573 -14.66 59.24 -72.16
C VAL A 573 -14.84 57.74 -72.01
N ALA A 574 -13.81 57.05 -71.54
CA ALA A 574 -13.92 55.63 -71.19
C ALA A 574 -14.68 55.49 -69.87
N MET A 575 -15.78 54.74 -69.88
CA MET A 575 -16.48 54.32 -68.67
C MET A 575 -15.74 53.11 -68.08
N ASN A 576 -15.35 53.20 -66.81
CA ASN A 576 -14.61 52.16 -66.12
C ASN A 576 -15.57 51.14 -65.50
N LYS A 577 -15.10 49.89 -65.39
CA LYS A 577 -15.85 48.78 -64.79
C LYS A 577 -14.97 48.01 -63.81
N THR A 578 -15.44 47.87 -62.58
CA THR A 578 -14.91 46.89 -61.63
C THR A 578 -15.84 45.68 -61.62
N VAL A 579 -15.31 44.50 -61.92
CA VAL A 579 -16.02 43.23 -61.87
C VAL A 579 -15.50 42.44 -60.68
N LEU A 580 -16.40 41.95 -59.82
CA LEU A 580 -16.06 41.22 -58.60
C LEU A 580 -16.71 39.82 -58.58
N PRO A 581 -15.97 38.76 -58.19
CA PRO A 581 -14.52 38.76 -57.97
C PRO A 581 -13.76 39.04 -59.27
N LYS A 582 -12.57 39.65 -59.16
CA LYS A 582 -11.71 39.98 -60.32
C LYS A 582 -11.39 38.75 -61.17
N GLU A 583 -11.24 37.60 -60.51
CA GLU A 583 -10.91 36.31 -61.10
C GLU A 583 -12.14 35.55 -61.67
N ALA A 584 -13.24 36.26 -61.96
CA ALA A 584 -14.41 35.69 -62.61
C ALA A 584 -14.05 35.13 -64.00
N THR A 585 -14.39 33.86 -64.25
CA THR A 585 -13.97 33.09 -65.44
C THR A 585 -14.48 33.69 -66.76
N ASN A 586 -15.54 34.51 -66.71
CA ASN A 586 -15.90 35.43 -67.78
C ASN A 586 -16.24 36.81 -67.19
N GLY A 587 -15.22 37.61 -66.90
CA GLY A 587 -15.36 39.00 -66.44
C GLY A 587 -15.77 40.01 -67.53
N ALA A 588 -16.19 39.58 -68.72
CA ALA A 588 -16.68 40.49 -69.75
C ALA A 588 -18.05 41.08 -69.36
N VAL A 589 -18.30 42.32 -69.77
CA VAL A 589 -19.59 43.00 -69.63
C VAL A 589 -19.96 43.65 -70.95
N ILE A 590 -21.26 43.66 -71.25
CA ILE A 590 -21.86 44.34 -72.40
C ILE A 590 -22.32 45.73 -71.93
N TRP A 591 -21.92 46.77 -72.65
CA TRP A 591 -22.28 48.16 -72.38
C TRP A 591 -23.47 48.63 -73.21
N SER A 592 -24.29 49.52 -72.65
CA SER A 592 -25.34 50.26 -73.37
C SER A 592 -25.53 51.66 -72.81
N VAL A 593 -26.03 52.60 -73.61
CA VAL A 593 -26.37 53.97 -73.19
C VAL A 593 -27.83 54.28 -73.51
N GLU A 594 -28.50 54.94 -72.58
CA GLU A 594 -29.84 55.50 -72.70
C GLU A 594 -29.72 57.03 -72.73
N ASN A 595 -30.27 57.66 -73.77
CA ASN A 595 -30.13 59.11 -73.98
C ASN A 595 -31.34 59.84 -73.38
N ASN A 596 -31.14 60.56 -72.28
CA ASN A 596 -32.22 61.13 -71.48
C ASN A 596 -32.59 62.55 -71.96
N THR A 597 -31.75 63.54 -71.62
CA THR A 597 -31.91 64.95 -72.03
C THR A 597 -30.74 65.45 -72.86
N GLY A 598 -29.59 64.77 -72.81
CA GLY A 598 -28.47 64.93 -73.72
C GLY A 598 -28.41 63.78 -74.71
N SER A 599 -27.34 63.75 -75.52
CA SER A 599 -27.11 62.64 -76.44
C SER A 599 -25.65 62.22 -76.48
N ALA A 600 -25.45 60.91 -76.51
CA ALA A 600 -24.18 60.23 -76.66
C ALA A 600 -24.34 58.93 -77.45
N THR A 601 -23.23 58.28 -77.76
CA THR A 601 -23.18 56.85 -78.13
C THR A 601 -22.03 56.18 -77.39
N ILE A 602 -22.26 54.97 -76.89
CA ILE A 602 -21.23 54.13 -76.26
C ILE A 602 -20.90 52.94 -77.15
N ASP A 603 -19.63 52.54 -77.21
CA ASP A 603 -19.25 51.26 -77.80
C ASP A 603 -19.55 50.11 -76.82
N ALA A 604 -20.26 49.08 -77.31
CA ALA A 604 -20.83 48.01 -76.50
C ALA A 604 -19.78 47.08 -75.84
N ASN A 605 -18.53 47.08 -76.30
CA ASN A 605 -17.47 46.20 -75.81
C ASN A 605 -16.48 46.95 -74.90
N THR A 606 -16.04 48.12 -75.35
CA THR A 606 -15.04 48.95 -74.67
C THR A 606 -15.64 49.76 -73.54
N GLY A 607 -16.83 50.36 -73.73
CA GLY A 607 -17.41 51.34 -72.80
C GLY A 607 -17.02 52.78 -73.10
N GLU A 608 -16.49 53.05 -74.29
CA GLU A 608 -16.10 54.39 -74.71
C GLU A 608 -17.34 55.23 -75.06
N LEU A 609 -17.71 56.13 -74.15
CA LEU A 609 -18.82 57.08 -74.30
C LEU A 609 -18.36 58.28 -75.13
N THR A 610 -19.05 58.55 -76.24
CA THR A 610 -18.82 59.72 -77.10
C THR A 610 -19.94 60.74 -76.88
N PRO A 611 -19.68 61.90 -76.23
CA PRO A 611 -20.64 62.99 -76.10
C PRO A 611 -21.03 63.58 -77.46
N LYS A 612 -22.30 63.97 -77.63
CA LYS A 612 -22.80 64.61 -78.87
C LYS A 612 -23.60 65.88 -78.63
N SER A 613 -24.31 65.98 -77.50
CA SER A 613 -24.96 67.22 -77.07
C SER A 613 -25.00 67.32 -75.55
N ASN A 614 -25.00 68.55 -75.04
CA ASN A 614 -25.18 68.86 -73.62
C ASN A 614 -26.49 68.25 -73.07
N GLY A 615 -26.49 67.92 -71.77
CA GLY A 615 -27.60 67.23 -71.09
C GLY A 615 -27.21 65.83 -70.57
N LYS A 616 -28.16 65.11 -70.00
CA LYS A 616 -27.94 63.85 -69.27
C LYS A 616 -28.13 62.59 -70.12
N VAL A 617 -27.33 61.55 -69.85
CA VAL A 617 -27.44 60.19 -70.39
C VAL A 617 -27.19 59.15 -69.28
N THR A 618 -27.80 57.98 -69.36
CA THR A 618 -27.55 56.85 -68.42
C THR A 618 -26.70 55.79 -69.11
N VAL A 619 -25.59 55.37 -68.50
CA VAL A 619 -24.77 54.24 -68.96
C VAL A 619 -25.05 53.00 -68.12
N LYS A 620 -25.17 51.84 -68.77
CA LYS A 620 -25.36 50.53 -68.14
C LYS A 620 -24.28 49.54 -68.57
N ALA A 621 -23.87 48.68 -67.65
CA ALA A 621 -22.99 47.53 -67.86
C ALA A 621 -23.65 46.24 -67.33
N THR A 622 -23.65 45.17 -68.12
CA THR A 622 -24.28 43.88 -67.75
C THR A 622 -23.32 42.72 -67.97
N ALA A 623 -23.20 41.80 -66.99
CA ALA A 623 -22.29 40.66 -67.04
C ALA A 623 -22.60 39.70 -68.21
N ALA A 624 -21.58 39.33 -68.96
CA ALA A 624 -21.70 38.43 -70.12
C ALA A 624 -21.64 36.93 -69.76
N ASP A 625 -21.48 36.58 -68.49
CA ASP A 625 -21.40 35.19 -67.99
C ASP A 625 -22.77 34.54 -67.72
N GLY A 626 -23.86 35.26 -67.97
CA GLY A 626 -25.22 34.80 -67.69
C GLY A 626 -25.63 34.86 -66.21
N SER A 627 -24.85 35.53 -65.34
CA SER A 627 -25.25 35.80 -63.95
C SER A 627 -26.43 36.77 -63.82
N GLY A 628 -26.67 37.61 -64.84
CA GLY A 628 -27.70 38.66 -64.82
C GLY A 628 -27.32 39.91 -64.01
N ILE A 629 -26.13 39.95 -63.42
CA ILE A 629 -25.62 41.11 -62.67
C ILE A 629 -25.43 42.29 -63.61
N SER A 630 -25.90 43.47 -63.20
CA SER A 630 -25.70 44.73 -63.93
C SER A 630 -25.68 45.93 -63.00
N ASP A 631 -25.11 47.03 -63.46
CA ASP A 631 -25.03 48.30 -62.72
C ASP A 631 -25.24 49.50 -63.68
N THR A 632 -25.49 50.70 -63.15
CA THR A 632 -25.87 51.91 -63.92
C THR A 632 -25.36 53.22 -63.30
N ILE A 633 -24.93 54.17 -64.14
CA ILE A 633 -24.52 55.54 -63.74
C ILE A 633 -25.14 56.59 -64.69
N GLU A 634 -25.45 57.79 -64.17
CA GLU A 634 -25.92 58.93 -64.97
C GLU A 634 -24.78 59.94 -65.18
N VAL A 635 -24.64 60.47 -66.40
CA VAL A 635 -23.55 61.38 -66.82
C VAL A 635 -24.13 62.63 -67.48
N ASN A 636 -23.64 63.81 -67.08
CA ASN A 636 -24.13 65.12 -67.56
C ASN A 636 -23.12 65.86 -68.48
N ILE A 637 -23.49 66.12 -69.73
CA ILE A 637 -22.59 66.68 -70.76
C ILE A 637 -22.68 68.21 -70.84
N SER A 638 -21.55 68.89 -71.06
CA SER A 638 -21.42 70.36 -71.00
C SER A 638 -20.21 70.95 -71.78
N GLY A 639 -20.15 72.29 -71.87
CA GLY A 639 -18.96 73.13 -72.07
C GLY A 639 -17.90 72.67 -73.09
N ILE A 640 -18.11 72.92 -74.38
CA ILE A 640 -17.23 72.45 -75.47
C ILE A 640 -16.28 73.58 -75.97
N ASP A 641 -15.87 74.51 -75.06
CA ASP A 641 -15.74 75.95 -75.43
C ASP A 641 -14.48 76.81 -75.05
N SER A 642 -13.57 76.48 -74.10
CA SER A 642 -12.71 77.56 -73.47
C SER A 642 -11.25 77.24 -73.00
N ASN A 643 -10.49 78.29 -72.58
CA ASN A 643 -9.05 78.33 -72.19
C ASN A 643 -8.81 78.96 -70.78
N ILE A 644 -7.73 78.60 -70.06
CA ILE A 644 -7.49 78.95 -68.61
C ILE A 644 -5.98 79.20 -68.25
N ALA A 645 -5.69 79.96 -67.16
CA ALA A 645 -4.35 80.36 -66.65
C ALA A 645 -4.10 80.10 -65.12
N ALA A 646 -2.90 80.43 -64.58
CA ALA A 646 -2.42 80.03 -63.23
C ALA A 646 -2.48 81.14 -62.16
N THR A 647 -2.59 80.78 -60.87
CA THR A 647 -2.84 81.76 -59.78
C THR A 647 -1.87 81.73 -58.59
N LYS A 648 -1.14 80.63 -58.32
CA LYS A 648 -0.23 80.54 -57.16
C LYS A 648 0.92 79.53 -57.36
N ILE A 649 2.06 79.78 -56.71
CA ILE A 649 3.13 78.79 -56.48
C ILE A 649 3.10 78.29 -55.02
N ASN A 650 3.26 76.99 -54.82
CA ASN A 650 3.54 76.39 -53.52
C ASN A 650 5.03 75.99 -53.41
N ILE A 651 5.63 76.09 -52.21
CA ILE A 651 7.01 75.67 -51.92
C ILE A 651 6.96 74.62 -50.80
N ALA A 652 7.69 73.52 -50.96
CA ALA A 652 7.84 72.47 -49.95
C ALA A 652 9.24 71.85 -50.03
N THR A 653 9.63 71.04 -49.04
CA THR A 653 10.74 70.09 -49.23
C THR A 653 10.29 68.96 -50.16
N LYS A 654 11.23 68.36 -50.89
CA LYS A 654 11.00 67.24 -51.81
C LYS A 654 10.20 66.07 -51.22
N ASP A 655 10.48 65.73 -49.96
CA ASP A 655 9.88 64.58 -49.25
C ASP A 655 8.74 64.97 -48.29
N GLY A 656 8.23 66.20 -48.37
CA GLY A 656 7.11 66.69 -47.54
C GLY A 656 7.43 66.96 -46.05
N VAL A 657 8.71 66.97 -45.67
CA VAL A 657 9.22 67.22 -44.32
C VAL A 657 9.12 68.71 -43.92
N ALA A 658 9.17 68.99 -42.61
CA ALA A 658 9.16 70.35 -42.07
C ALA A 658 10.39 71.18 -42.48
N LEU A 659 10.17 72.49 -42.66
CA LEU A 659 11.17 73.46 -43.11
C LEU A 659 12.15 73.86 -42.00
N SER A 660 13.14 73.00 -41.70
CA SER A 660 14.19 73.30 -40.72
C SER A 660 15.50 72.59 -40.97
N ILE A 661 16.61 73.22 -40.58
CA ILE A 661 17.97 72.67 -40.57
C ILE A 661 18.36 72.46 -39.08
N PRO A 662 18.54 71.20 -38.61
CA PRO A 662 18.65 70.88 -37.18
C PRO A 662 20.09 70.80 -36.64
N GLU A 663 21.10 70.92 -37.50
CA GLU A 663 22.52 70.80 -37.17
C GLU A 663 23.29 71.96 -37.82
N ASP A 664 24.37 72.43 -37.17
CA ASP A 664 25.22 73.50 -37.73
C ASP A 664 25.85 73.01 -39.06
N ASP A 665 25.79 73.86 -40.10
CA ASP A 665 26.22 73.58 -41.49
C ASP A 665 25.44 72.48 -42.25
N GLY A 666 24.21 72.15 -41.81
CA GLY A 666 23.29 71.25 -42.53
C GLY A 666 22.66 71.84 -43.82
N THR A 667 22.14 70.96 -44.69
CA THR A 667 21.54 71.30 -46.00
C THR A 667 20.11 70.80 -46.19
N LEU A 668 19.29 71.50 -47.00
CA LEU A 668 17.88 71.19 -47.27
C LEU A 668 17.49 71.39 -48.76
N GLU A 669 16.84 70.41 -49.40
CA GLU A 669 16.31 70.52 -50.78
C GLU A 669 14.83 70.99 -50.79
N LEU A 670 14.52 71.98 -51.64
CA LEU A 670 13.19 72.58 -51.80
C LEU A 670 12.69 72.48 -53.24
N ILE A 671 11.38 72.27 -53.42
CA ILE A 671 10.67 72.14 -54.71
C ILE A 671 9.53 73.15 -54.84
N ALA A 672 9.15 73.50 -56.09
CA ALA A 672 8.02 74.37 -56.39
C ALA A 672 6.90 73.66 -57.20
N SER A 673 5.66 74.12 -57.08
CA SER A 673 4.51 73.59 -57.85
C SER A 673 3.43 74.65 -58.10
N LEU A 674 2.74 74.57 -59.26
CA LEU A 674 1.76 75.57 -59.72
C LEU A 674 0.31 75.15 -59.46
N LEU A 675 -0.58 76.12 -59.18
CA LEU A 675 -2.03 75.91 -59.11
C LEU A 675 -2.81 76.84 -60.07
N PRO A 676 -3.87 76.34 -60.73
CA PRO A 676 -4.16 74.91 -60.95
C PRO A 676 -3.08 74.25 -61.82
N SER A 677 -2.90 72.94 -61.68
CA SER A 677 -1.80 72.19 -62.31
C SER A 677 -1.87 72.09 -63.84
N TYR A 678 -3.04 72.32 -64.43
CA TYR A 678 -3.28 72.36 -65.89
C TYR A 678 -3.22 73.78 -66.48
N ALA A 679 -2.78 74.78 -65.71
CA ALA A 679 -2.61 76.13 -66.21
C ALA A 679 -1.42 76.26 -67.19
N THR A 680 -1.53 77.17 -68.15
CA THR A 680 -0.52 77.38 -69.18
C THR A 680 0.46 78.51 -68.80
N THR A 681 1.77 78.27 -68.99
CA THR A 681 2.85 79.23 -68.67
C THR A 681 3.62 79.69 -69.92
N LYS A 682 4.43 80.75 -69.78
CA LYS A 682 5.37 81.24 -70.80
C LYS A 682 6.78 80.65 -70.69
N SER A 683 7.07 79.95 -69.59
CA SER A 683 8.32 79.22 -69.36
C SER A 683 8.09 78.11 -68.31
N GLU A 684 8.93 77.09 -68.34
CA GLU A 684 8.91 75.95 -67.40
C GLU A 684 9.80 76.19 -66.16
N ALA A 685 10.71 77.16 -66.20
CA ALA A 685 11.71 77.38 -65.15
C ALA A 685 11.20 78.35 -64.05
N VAL A 686 11.43 77.98 -62.80
CA VAL A 686 11.13 78.79 -61.61
C VAL A 686 12.39 79.49 -61.11
N ASN A 687 12.27 80.77 -60.73
CA ASN A 687 13.37 81.57 -60.18
C ASN A 687 13.25 81.66 -58.65
N TRP A 688 14.38 81.59 -57.94
CA TRP A 688 14.45 81.46 -56.49
C TRP A 688 15.31 82.52 -55.80
N GLU A 689 14.94 82.87 -54.57
CA GLU A 689 15.64 83.84 -53.69
C GLU A 689 15.64 83.32 -52.24
N VAL A 690 16.71 83.60 -51.47
CA VAL A 690 16.78 83.37 -50.01
C VAL A 690 17.12 84.69 -49.32
N ILE A 691 16.40 85.01 -48.24
CA ILE A 691 16.51 86.23 -47.45
C ILE A 691 16.75 85.87 -45.99
N SER A 692 17.73 86.51 -45.36
CA SER A 692 18.02 86.40 -43.93
C SER A 692 16.88 86.91 -43.05
N GLY A 693 16.54 86.19 -41.98
CA GLY A 693 15.54 86.61 -41.00
C GLY A 693 16.02 87.78 -40.13
N SER A 694 15.07 88.49 -39.53
CA SER A 694 15.36 89.61 -38.60
C SER A 694 15.90 89.17 -37.23
N ASP A 695 16.04 87.86 -37.00
CA ASP A 695 16.67 87.24 -35.84
C ASP A 695 18.18 86.96 -36.02
N GLY A 696 18.73 87.26 -37.20
CA GLY A 696 20.14 87.00 -37.53
C GLY A 696 20.39 85.63 -38.19
N GLY A 697 19.34 84.87 -38.51
CA GLY A 697 19.47 83.64 -39.28
C GLY A 697 19.93 83.91 -40.72
N SER A 698 20.86 83.08 -41.21
CA SER A 698 21.35 83.18 -42.59
C SER A 698 21.64 81.80 -43.19
N ALA A 699 21.41 81.70 -44.50
CA ALA A 699 21.58 80.50 -45.29
C ALA A 699 22.01 80.87 -46.71
N LYS A 700 22.63 79.92 -47.42
CA LYS A 700 23.16 80.10 -48.77
C LYS A 700 22.57 79.08 -49.73
N ILE A 701 22.15 79.51 -50.92
CA ILE A 701 21.72 78.61 -51.99
C ILE A 701 22.96 77.91 -52.60
N GLU A 702 22.89 76.59 -52.79
CA GLU A 702 23.91 75.80 -53.48
C GLU A 702 23.42 75.41 -54.89
N GLY A 703 24.30 75.44 -55.88
CA GLY A 703 24.02 75.02 -57.27
C GLY A 703 23.49 76.11 -58.22
N GLY A 704 22.65 77.04 -57.74
CA GLY A 704 22.12 78.15 -58.56
C GLY A 704 20.72 78.60 -58.15
N THR A 705 20.22 79.67 -58.77
CA THR A 705 18.95 80.33 -58.39
C THR A 705 17.78 80.08 -59.35
N VAL A 706 17.91 79.15 -60.30
CA VAL A 706 16.89 78.85 -61.32
C VAL A 706 16.77 77.35 -61.52
N GLY A 707 15.55 76.81 -61.40
CA GLY A 707 15.28 75.37 -61.49
C GLY A 707 13.95 75.00 -60.84
N SER A 708 13.51 73.74 -61.00
CA SER A 708 12.32 73.21 -60.31
C SER A 708 12.59 72.84 -58.84
N SER A 709 13.86 72.62 -58.48
CA SER A 709 14.34 72.50 -57.10
C SER A 709 15.62 73.32 -56.85
N ILE A 710 15.90 73.61 -55.58
CA ILE A 710 17.17 74.20 -55.10
C ILE A 710 17.62 73.54 -53.79
N ASN A 711 18.92 73.63 -53.47
CA ASN A 711 19.47 73.28 -52.16
C ASN A 711 19.85 74.54 -51.38
N ILE A 712 19.64 74.55 -50.06
CA ILE A 712 20.11 75.62 -49.16
C ILE A 712 20.93 75.05 -48.00
N ARG A 713 22.00 75.74 -47.62
CA ARG A 713 22.92 75.43 -46.50
C ARG A 713 22.76 76.45 -45.38
N GLY A 714 22.62 76.01 -44.13
CA GLY A 714 22.53 76.89 -42.95
C GLY A 714 23.89 77.50 -42.58
N VAL A 715 23.92 78.79 -42.23
CA VAL A 715 25.17 79.54 -41.96
C VAL A 715 25.16 80.19 -40.57
N THR A 716 24.03 80.77 -40.13
CA THR A 716 23.84 81.20 -38.74
C THR A 716 22.47 80.82 -38.22
N ASN A 717 22.41 80.47 -36.93
CA ASN A 717 21.18 80.11 -36.23
C ASN A 717 20.16 81.27 -36.22
N GLY A 718 18.88 80.95 -36.38
CA GLY A 718 17.78 81.90 -36.61
C GLY A 718 16.79 81.39 -37.67
N THR A 719 16.21 82.29 -38.46
CA THR A 719 15.28 81.96 -39.56
C THR A 719 15.72 82.58 -40.88
N VAL A 720 15.23 82.01 -42.00
CA VAL A 720 15.40 82.55 -43.36
C VAL A 720 14.12 82.37 -44.16
N THR A 721 13.80 83.29 -45.07
CA THR A 721 12.65 83.20 -45.97
C THR A 721 13.12 82.91 -47.40
N VAL A 722 12.52 81.88 -48.01
CA VAL A 722 12.76 81.45 -49.39
C VAL A 722 11.58 81.89 -50.26
N LYS A 723 11.84 82.35 -51.50
CA LYS A 723 10.81 82.72 -52.48
C LYS A 723 10.99 82.00 -53.82
N ALA A 724 9.89 81.90 -54.58
CA ALA A 724 9.80 81.31 -55.92
C ALA A 724 8.90 82.15 -56.85
N SER A 725 9.18 82.19 -58.17
CA SER A 725 8.36 82.93 -59.17
C SER A 725 8.37 82.34 -60.59
N VAL A 726 7.26 82.52 -61.33
CA VAL A 726 7.07 82.09 -62.75
C VAL A 726 6.09 83.02 -63.51
N ILE A 727 6.12 83.00 -64.85
CA ILE A 727 5.26 83.84 -65.73
C ILE A 727 4.26 82.96 -66.52
N ASN A 728 2.99 83.34 -66.51
CA ASN A 728 1.86 82.66 -67.16
C ASN A 728 1.79 82.92 -68.68
N ALA A 729 1.02 82.11 -69.41
CA ALA A 729 0.80 82.26 -70.85
C ALA A 729 0.16 83.62 -71.20
N ASP A 730 -0.81 84.06 -70.39
CA ASP A 730 -1.44 85.39 -70.52
C ASP A 730 -0.49 86.57 -70.23
N GLY A 731 0.67 86.31 -69.59
CA GLY A 731 1.66 87.32 -69.21
C GLY A 731 1.59 87.80 -67.75
N THR A 732 0.67 87.28 -66.95
CA THR A 732 0.65 87.50 -65.49
C THR A 732 1.79 86.73 -64.80
N THR A 733 2.12 87.06 -63.56
CA THR A 733 3.23 86.43 -62.80
C THR A 733 2.69 85.81 -61.51
N ALA A 734 3.02 84.55 -61.26
CA ALA A 734 2.71 83.84 -60.02
C ALA A 734 3.95 83.77 -59.11
N ILE A 735 3.74 83.83 -57.80
CA ILE A 735 4.80 83.80 -56.78
C ILE A 735 4.43 82.88 -55.61
N GLY A 736 5.43 82.50 -54.83
CA GLY A 736 5.30 81.76 -53.57
C GLY A 736 6.45 82.07 -52.61
N SER A 737 6.26 81.80 -51.31
CA SER A 737 7.29 82.03 -50.28
C SER A 737 7.07 81.14 -49.05
N ALA A 738 8.15 80.70 -48.41
CA ALA A 738 8.13 79.89 -47.18
C ALA A 738 9.31 80.25 -46.25
N THR A 739 9.22 79.91 -44.96
CA THR A 739 10.25 80.22 -43.95
C THR A 739 10.88 78.94 -43.39
N VAL A 740 12.20 78.95 -43.22
CA VAL A 740 13.03 77.83 -42.73
C VAL A 740 13.71 78.26 -41.41
N ARG A 741 13.84 77.35 -40.44
CA ARG A 741 14.50 77.61 -39.13
C ARG A 741 15.81 76.83 -38.99
N ILE A 742 16.83 77.45 -38.39
CA ILE A 742 18.17 76.90 -38.13
C ILE A 742 18.42 76.99 -36.61
N ALA A 743 18.75 75.88 -35.93
CA ALA A 743 18.93 75.87 -34.47
C ALA A 743 19.78 74.72 -33.90
N GLY A 744 20.67 75.03 -32.95
CA GLY A 744 21.33 74.07 -32.02
C GLY A 744 21.48 74.65 -30.60
N GLN A 745 21.46 73.81 -29.54
CA GLN A 745 21.52 74.26 -28.14
C GLN A 745 22.02 73.19 -27.15
N ILE A 746 22.59 73.63 -26.01
CA ILE A 746 22.95 72.80 -24.84
C ILE A 746 21.70 72.31 -24.09
N THR A 747 21.61 71.00 -23.81
CA THR A 747 20.49 70.42 -23.07
C THR A 747 20.82 70.28 -21.57
N ASN A 748 19.96 70.82 -20.71
CA ASN A 748 20.09 70.76 -19.25
C ASN A 748 19.42 69.50 -18.70
N VAL A 749 19.89 68.98 -17.56
CA VAL A 749 19.18 67.95 -16.77
C VAL A 749 17.96 68.58 -16.10
N THR A 750 16.80 67.92 -16.20
CA THR A 750 15.52 68.31 -15.60
C THR A 750 15.08 67.41 -14.45
N ASP A 751 15.41 66.10 -14.48
CA ASP A 751 15.16 65.18 -13.36
C ASP A 751 16.27 64.11 -13.26
N ILE A 752 16.31 63.41 -12.12
CA ILE A 752 17.14 62.23 -11.87
C ILE A 752 16.19 61.05 -11.65
N ILE A 753 16.47 59.87 -12.20
CA ILE A 753 15.74 58.64 -11.87
C ILE A 753 16.69 57.76 -11.06
N ILE A 754 16.31 57.39 -9.85
CA ILE A 754 17.04 56.46 -8.98
C ILE A 754 16.43 55.07 -9.16
N SER A 755 17.26 54.03 -9.26
CA SER A 755 16.82 52.64 -9.28
C SER A 755 17.64 51.78 -8.29
N PRO A 756 17.02 50.91 -7.48
CA PRO A 756 15.56 50.69 -7.35
C PRO A 756 14.80 51.93 -6.85
N ASP A 757 13.56 52.06 -7.29
CA ASP A 757 12.65 53.22 -7.10
C ASP A 757 11.55 52.95 -6.05
N GLU A 758 11.14 51.70 -5.85
CA GLU A 758 10.31 51.29 -4.71
C GLU A 758 11.15 51.04 -3.44
N ALA A 759 10.59 51.40 -2.28
CA ALA A 759 11.25 51.52 -0.98
C ALA A 759 12.21 50.34 -0.62
N PRO A 760 13.54 50.49 -0.82
CA PRO A 760 14.46 49.36 -0.70
C PRO A 760 14.76 49.03 0.76
N GLU A 761 15.11 47.77 1.03
CA GLU A 761 15.64 47.34 2.32
C GLU A 761 17.04 46.72 2.18
N VAL A 762 17.87 46.89 3.20
CA VAL A 762 19.23 46.31 3.26
C VAL A 762 19.50 45.78 4.67
N VAL A 763 20.05 44.57 4.81
CA VAL A 763 20.38 44.04 6.14
C VAL A 763 21.59 44.76 6.74
N VAL A 764 21.68 44.85 8.07
CA VAL A 764 22.92 45.27 8.76
C VAL A 764 24.08 44.36 8.34
N GLY A 765 25.16 44.95 7.84
CA GLY A 765 26.32 44.27 7.25
C GLY A 765 26.15 43.85 5.79
N GLY A 766 24.96 44.02 5.20
CA GLY A 766 24.68 43.75 3.78
C GLY A 766 24.87 44.97 2.89
N THR A 767 24.89 44.73 1.58
CA THR A 767 25.06 45.76 0.55
C THR A 767 23.90 45.82 -0.44
N LEU A 768 23.63 47.01 -0.98
CA LEU A 768 22.63 47.26 -2.01
C LEU A 768 23.26 48.14 -3.10
N GLN A 769 23.21 47.71 -4.35
CA GLN A 769 23.71 48.51 -5.47
C GLN A 769 22.64 49.49 -5.94
N MET A 770 22.89 50.79 -5.77
CA MET A 770 22.04 51.86 -6.28
C MET A 770 22.52 52.30 -7.66
N SER A 771 21.61 52.75 -8.51
CA SER A 771 21.92 53.34 -9.82
C SER A 771 21.08 54.59 -10.05
N ALA A 772 21.57 55.48 -10.91
CA ALA A 772 20.87 56.71 -11.25
C ALA A 772 21.10 57.09 -12.72
N SER A 773 20.06 57.63 -13.36
CA SER A 773 20.11 58.22 -14.69
C SER A 773 19.58 59.66 -14.66
N VAL A 774 19.85 60.43 -15.71
CA VAL A 774 19.38 61.81 -15.87
C VAL A 774 18.40 61.91 -17.03
N ASP A 775 17.35 62.72 -16.83
CA ASP A 775 16.39 63.10 -17.85
C ASP A 775 16.60 64.57 -18.27
N PRO A 776 16.53 64.93 -19.57
CA PRO A 776 16.46 64.04 -20.72
C PRO A 776 17.79 63.32 -20.95
N ASN A 777 17.74 62.14 -21.59
CA ASN A 777 18.91 61.28 -21.78
C ASN A 777 20.04 61.89 -22.65
N ASN A 778 19.76 62.98 -23.38
CA ASN A 778 20.69 63.76 -24.19
C ASN A 778 21.25 64.99 -23.45
N ALA A 779 20.96 65.17 -22.16
CA ALA A 779 21.53 66.24 -21.33
C ALA A 779 23.07 66.25 -21.38
N THR A 780 23.65 67.44 -21.44
CA THR A 780 25.09 67.64 -21.68
C THR A 780 25.97 67.21 -20.49
N TYR A 781 25.42 67.17 -19.28
CA TYR A 781 26.12 66.76 -18.05
C TYR A 781 25.38 65.57 -17.41
N LYS A 782 25.96 64.37 -17.53
CA LYS A 782 25.31 63.10 -17.12
C LYS A 782 25.89 62.46 -15.85
N ILE A 783 26.88 63.09 -15.23
CA ILE A 783 27.54 62.59 -14.02
C ILE A 783 26.62 62.83 -12.81
N VAL A 784 26.52 61.83 -11.93
CA VAL A 784 25.70 61.85 -10.72
C VAL A 784 26.55 61.42 -9.54
N ASN A 785 26.57 62.24 -8.48
CA ASN A 785 27.29 62.01 -7.24
C ASN A 785 26.35 61.41 -6.17
N TRP A 786 26.87 60.47 -5.39
CA TRP A 786 26.13 59.76 -4.33
C TRP A 786 26.49 60.25 -2.92
N SER A 787 25.50 60.27 -2.04
CA SER A 787 25.69 60.46 -0.59
C SER A 787 24.59 59.78 0.22
N VAL A 788 24.78 59.66 1.54
CA VAL A 788 23.79 59.13 2.49
C VAL A 788 23.58 60.13 3.61
N SER A 789 22.32 60.37 3.96
CA SER A 789 21.90 61.02 5.19
C SER A 789 21.31 59.98 6.14
N ASN A 790 22.00 59.74 7.26
CA ASN A 790 21.57 58.78 8.28
C ASN A 790 20.34 59.32 9.02
N GLY A 791 19.40 58.43 9.34
CA GLY A 791 18.14 58.76 10.00
C GLY A 791 18.02 58.07 11.35
N THR A 792 17.10 57.12 11.48
CA THR A 792 17.06 56.20 12.63
C THR A 792 18.06 55.06 12.49
N GLY A 793 18.47 54.74 11.26
CA GLY A 793 19.56 53.80 10.95
C GLY A 793 20.82 54.52 10.47
N THR A 794 21.87 53.73 10.19
CA THR A 794 23.11 54.23 9.58
C THR A 794 23.57 53.35 8.42
N ALA A 795 24.15 53.98 7.40
CA ALA A 795 24.71 53.32 6.23
C ALA A 795 25.86 54.15 5.62
N THR A 796 26.64 53.54 4.73
CA THR A 796 27.67 54.21 3.91
C THR A 796 27.44 53.92 2.43
N ILE A 797 27.78 54.83 1.52
CA ILE A 797 27.70 54.60 0.07
C ILE A 797 29.04 54.93 -0.61
N THR A 798 29.39 54.16 -1.63
CA THR A 798 30.54 54.43 -2.50
C THR A 798 30.18 55.42 -3.62
N SER A 799 31.19 56.00 -4.28
CA SER A 799 31.00 56.80 -5.50
C SER A 799 30.39 56.00 -6.66
N SER A 800 30.48 54.66 -6.64
CA SER A 800 29.83 53.77 -7.61
C SER A 800 28.41 53.36 -7.19
N GLY A 801 27.81 53.97 -6.16
CA GLY A 801 26.43 53.70 -5.73
C GLY A 801 26.24 52.46 -4.85
N LEU A 802 27.30 51.74 -4.46
CA LEU A 802 27.18 50.59 -3.55
C LEU A 802 26.94 51.06 -2.12
N LEU A 803 25.71 50.92 -1.63
CA LEU A 803 25.27 51.16 -0.26
C LEU A 803 25.65 49.97 0.63
N THR A 804 26.01 50.22 1.90
CA THR A 804 26.27 49.22 2.94
C THR A 804 25.55 49.59 4.22
N GLY A 805 24.72 48.70 4.76
CA GLY A 805 23.97 48.93 6.01
C GLY A 805 24.84 48.75 7.25
N VAL A 806 24.83 49.71 8.18
CA VAL A 806 25.69 49.73 9.38
C VAL A 806 24.89 49.58 10.68
N SER A 807 23.72 50.22 10.81
CA SER A 807 22.80 49.99 11.93
C SER A 807 21.34 50.10 11.49
N SER A 808 20.46 49.30 12.10
CA SER A 808 19.05 49.19 11.72
C SER A 808 18.25 50.49 11.95
N GLY A 809 17.34 50.79 11.03
CA GLY A 809 16.53 51.99 10.95
C GLY A 809 16.60 52.61 9.54
N ASP A 810 15.87 53.69 9.30
CA ASP A 810 15.78 54.32 7.99
C ASP A 810 16.98 55.24 7.70
N VAL A 811 17.45 55.23 6.45
CA VAL A 811 18.46 56.15 5.89
C VAL A 811 17.96 56.75 4.58
N LYS A 812 18.41 57.95 4.21
CA LYS A 812 18.14 58.54 2.89
C LYS A 812 19.37 58.44 2.01
N VAL A 813 19.23 57.77 0.87
CA VAL A 813 20.26 57.74 -0.19
C VAL A 813 19.97 58.86 -1.17
N ILE A 814 20.97 59.69 -1.48
CA ILE A 814 20.81 60.93 -2.24
C ILE A 814 21.70 60.88 -3.48
N ALA A 815 21.10 61.14 -4.65
CA ALA A 815 21.76 61.26 -5.94
C ALA A 815 21.69 62.72 -6.42
N THR A 816 22.82 63.31 -6.82
CA THR A 816 22.93 64.74 -7.20
C THR A 816 23.65 64.91 -8.53
N ALA A 817 23.07 65.66 -9.47
CA ALA A 817 23.66 65.89 -10.79
C ALA A 817 24.84 66.89 -10.74
N ASP A 818 25.93 66.57 -11.42
CA ASP A 818 27.22 67.29 -11.36
C ASP A 818 27.27 68.61 -12.16
N ASN A 819 26.12 69.25 -12.37
CA ASN A 819 25.97 70.41 -13.25
C ASN A 819 25.99 71.78 -12.54
N GLY A 820 26.34 71.80 -11.25
CA GLY A 820 26.41 73.01 -10.43
C GLY A 820 25.06 73.68 -10.09
N LYS A 821 23.92 73.19 -10.59
CA LYS A 821 22.58 73.74 -10.35
C LYS A 821 21.80 73.05 -9.22
N GLY A 822 22.39 72.06 -8.55
CA GLY A 822 21.86 71.49 -7.31
C GLY A 822 20.62 70.60 -7.46
N ILE A 823 20.35 70.06 -8.65
CA ILE A 823 19.30 69.03 -8.81
C ILE A 823 19.73 67.77 -8.07
N SER A 824 18.99 67.42 -7.02
CA SER A 824 19.20 66.23 -6.20
C SER A 824 17.87 65.52 -5.93
N LYS A 825 17.88 64.19 -5.96
CA LYS A 825 16.74 63.33 -5.59
C LYS A 825 17.19 62.35 -4.50
N TYR A 826 16.25 61.86 -3.71
CA TYR A 826 16.56 60.86 -2.68
C TYR A 826 15.50 59.76 -2.62
N ILE A 827 15.93 58.60 -2.12
CA ILE A 827 15.05 57.50 -1.73
C ILE A 827 15.34 57.10 -0.29
N THR A 828 14.30 56.71 0.45
CA THR A 828 14.46 56.16 1.80
C THR A 828 14.72 54.67 1.68
N VAL A 829 15.84 54.20 2.23
CA VAL A 829 16.19 52.78 2.35
C VAL A 829 16.08 52.38 3.82
N LYS A 830 15.42 51.26 4.12
CA LYS A 830 15.36 50.74 5.49
C LYS A 830 16.53 49.79 5.74
N VAL A 831 17.36 50.08 6.73
CA VAL A 831 18.34 49.12 7.24
C VAL A 831 17.64 48.19 8.23
N ILE A 832 17.57 46.89 7.95
CA ILE A 832 16.88 45.90 8.79
C ILE A 832 17.86 45.06 9.62
N PRO A 833 17.52 44.67 10.86
CA PRO A 833 18.42 43.91 11.73
C PRO A 833 18.64 42.48 11.20
N GLN A 834 19.83 41.93 11.46
CA GLN A 834 20.16 40.55 11.06
C GLN A 834 19.36 39.53 11.89
N VAL A 835 18.36 38.90 11.29
CA VAL A 835 17.68 37.74 11.88
C VAL A 835 18.55 36.50 11.65
N LYS A 836 19.03 35.88 12.73
CA LYS A 836 19.84 34.65 12.68
C LYS A 836 18.98 33.38 12.75
N VAL A 837 19.55 32.28 12.28
CA VAL A 837 18.99 30.94 12.45
C VAL A 837 19.03 30.54 13.93
N THR A 838 17.92 29.99 14.43
CA THR A 838 17.80 29.45 15.80
C THR A 838 17.62 27.93 15.83
N LYS A 839 17.11 27.35 14.73
CA LYS A 839 16.96 25.91 14.52
C LYS A 839 17.07 25.57 13.03
N ILE A 840 17.67 24.42 12.73
CA ILE A 840 17.71 23.82 11.40
C ILE A 840 17.03 22.45 11.50
N THR A 841 16.17 22.12 10.53
CA THR A 841 15.67 20.75 10.33
C THR A 841 16.27 20.22 9.04
N VAL A 842 16.94 19.07 9.10
CA VAL A 842 17.47 18.37 7.92
C VAL A 842 16.42 17.37 7.46
N ASN A 843 16.07 17.42 6.17
CA ASN A 843 15.00 16.61 5.59
C ASN A 843 15.54 15.84 4.37
N ALA A 844 15.26 14.54 4.30
CA ALA A 844 15.39 13.75 3.08
C ALA A 844 14.19 14.03 2.13
N PRO A 845 14.21 13.58 0.87
CA PRO A 845 13.05 13.67 -0.02
C PRO A 845 11.86 12.84 0.49
N ASP A 846 10.64 13.32 0.27
CA ASP A 846 9.43 12.63 0.69
C ASP A 846 9.37 11.20 0.12
N GLY A 847 8.99 10.23 0.97
CA GLY A 847 8.92 8.81 0.62
C GLY A 847 10.25 8.05 0.63
N SER A 848 11.40 8.71 0.85
CA SER A 848 12.73 8.05 0.85
C SER A 848 13.04 7.20 2.11
N GLY A 849 12.21 7.24 3.14
CA GLY A 849 12.39 6.48 4.39
C GLY A 849 13.62 6.84 5.23
N ASN A 850 14.42 7.84 4.82
CA ASN A 850 15.78 8.10 5.29
C ASN A 850 16.76 6.95 4.99
N GLU A 851 16.55 6.21 3.90
CA GLU A 851 17.38 5.08 3.50
C GLU A 851 18.14 5.33 2.19
N ILE A 852 19.30 4.69 2.02
CA ILE A 852 20.07 4.68 0.77
C ILE A 852 20.56 3.25 0.51
N THR A 853 20.31 2.74 -0.70
CA THR A 853 20.96 1.51 -1.15
C THR A 853 22.44 1.71 -1.44
N ASP A 854 23.22 0.63 -1.43
CA ASP A 854 24.64 0.67 -1.78
C ASP A 854 24.89 1.17 -3.22
N GLY A 855 25.89 2.05 -3.37
CA GLY A 855 26.13 2.83 -4.59
C GLY A 855 25.09 3.92 -4.89
N GLY A 856 23.99 3.97 -4.14
CA GLY A 856 22.94 4.97 -4.25
C GLY A 856 23.34 6.35 -3.70
N THR A 857 22.48 7.34 -3.99
CA THR A 857 22.63 8.71 -3.50
C THR A 857 21.31 9.26 -2.98
N LEU A 858 21.39 10.21 -2.03
CA LEU A 858 20.22 10.86 -1.42
C LEU A 858 20.47 12.36 -1.29
N GLN A 859 19.61 13.17 -1.92
CA GLN A 859 19.72 14.63 -1.87
C GLN A 859 19.07 15.16 -0.59
N MET A 860 19.88 15.71 0.30
CA MET A 860 19.41 16.29 1.56
C MET A 860 19.02 17.76 1.38
N THR A 861 18.07 18.22 2.21
CA THR A 861 17.64 19.62 2.26
C THR A 861 17.67 20.13 3.71
N ALA A 862 17.77 21.44 3.88
CA ALA A 862 17.73 22.10 5.18
C ALA A 862 16.62 23.16 5.21
N SER A 863 15.78 23.13 6.23
CA SER A 863 14.77 24.16 6.52
C SER A 863 15.13 24.90 7.81
N PHE A 864 14.72 26.17 7.91
CA PHE A 864 15.27 27.13 8.89
C PHE A 864 14.17 27.80 9.71
N GLU A 865 14.37 27.84 11.03
CA GLU A 865 13.54 28.59 11.97
C GLU A 865 14.37 29.69 12.65
N PRO A 866 13.91 30.96 12.71
CA PRO A 866 12.67 31.46 12.10
C PRO A 866 12.75 31.48 10.56
N THR A 867 11.61 31.35 9.89
CA THR A 867 11.52 31.33 8.42
C THR A 867 12.02 32.63 7.76
N GLY A 868 12.01 33.74 8.52
CA GLY A 868 12.59 35.03 8.14
C GLY A 868 14.10 35.18 8.41
N ALA A 869 14.84 34.11 8.71
CA ALA A 869 16.29 34.17 8.88
C ALA A 869 16.99 34.77 7.63
N THR A 870 17.85 35.76 7.86
CA THR A 870 18.50 36.60 6.82
C THR A 870 19.64 35.89 6.07
N SER A 871 20.14 34.78 6.60
CA SER A 871 21.03 33.86 5.89
C SER A 871 20.53 32.43 6.07
N LYS A 872 20.50 31.67 4.98
CA LYS A 872 19.95 30.31 4.86
C LYS A 872 20.94 29.33 4.22
N SER A 873 22.24 29.59 4.41
CA SER A 873 23.32 28.73 3.93
C SER A 873 23.90 27.87 5.06
N VAL A 874 24.23 26.62 4.72
CA VAL A 874 24.78 25.63 5.64
C VAL A 874 26.08 25.02 5.12
N THR A 875 26.91 24.54 6.04
CA THR A 875 27.99 23.59 5.73
C THR A 875 27.49 22.18 6.04
N TRP A 876 27.50 21.32 5.03
CA TRP A 876 27.15 19.90 5.15
C TRP A 876 28.33 19.07 5.69
N SER A 877 28.01 18.03 6.45
CA SER A 877 28.98 17.02 6.91
C SER A 877 28.26 15.70 7.22
N VAL A 878 29.00 14.60 7.27
CA VAL A 878 28.47 13.28 7.64
C VAL A 878 29.31 12.67 8.75
N THR A 879 28.65 12.17 9.79
CA THR A 879 29.24 11.46 10.92
C THR A 879 29.01 9.96 10.73
N PRO A 880 30.05 9.12 10.62
CA PRO A 880 29.90 7.67 10.55
C PRO A 880 29.24 7.10 11.81
N GLY A 881 28.29 6.20 11.64
CA GLY A 881 27.73 5.35 12.70
C GLY A 881 28.30 3.95 12.58
N THR A 882 27.46 2.97 12.28
CA THR A 882 27.93 1.63 11.85
C THR A 882 28.30 1.56 10.37
N GLY A 883 27.78 2.49 9.54
CA GLY A 883 28.03 2.57 8.11
C GLY A 883 28.96 3.73 7.70
N LYS A 884 29.15 3.89 6.39
CA LYS A 884 29.96 4.97 5.79
C LYS A 884 29.27 5.56 4.58
N ALA A 885 29.41 6.88 4.46
CA ALA A 885 28.97 7.67 3.32
C ALA A 885 29.89 8.88 3.14
N THR A 886 29.79 9.54 1.99
CA THR A 886 30.28 10.91 1.74
C THR A 886 29.10 11.86 1.55
N ILE A 887 29.32 13.16 1.72
CA ILE A 887 28.35 14.20 1.37
C ILE A 887 29.06 15.37 0.69
N ASP A 888 28.46 15.96 -0.34
CA ASP A 888 29.03 17.10 -1.07
C ASP A 888 28.58 18.46 -0.50
N SER A 889 29.00 19.57 -1.13
CA SER A 889 28.63 20.93 -0.74
C SER A 889 27.15 21.27 -0.97
N ASN A 890 26.44 20.48 -1.78
CA ASN A 890 25.03 20.67 -2.14
C ASN A 890 24.09 19.84 -1.25
N GLY A 891 24.63 18.93 -0.45
CA GLY A 891 23.87 18.02 0.42
C GLY A 891 23.58 16.66 -0.20
N LEU A 892 24.21 16.31 -1.33
CA LEU A 892 24.08 14.99 -1.93
C LEU A 892 24.93 13.98 -1.15
N VAL A 893 24.25 13.04 -0.48
CA VAL A 893 24.89 11.91 0.21
C VAL A 893 25.16 10.79 -0.80
N THR A 894 26.29 10.10 -0.67
CA THR A 894 26.62 8.89 -1.43
C THR A 894 27.01 7.77 -0.47
N SER A 895 26.41 6.59 -0.62
CA SER A 895 26.71 5.43 0.23
C SER A 895 28.10 4.82 -0.08
N VAL A 896 28.75 4.26 0.95
CA VAL A 896 30.08 3.62 0.84
C VAL A 896 30.11 2.24 1.53
N SER A 897 29.38 2.07 2.63
CA SER A 897 29.12 0.76 3.24
C SER A 897 27.86 0.73 4.10
N ASN A 898 27.15 -0.41 4.09
CA ASN A 898 25.97 -0.68 4.93
C ASN A 898 26.15 -0.27 6.39
N GLY A 899 25.04 0.10 7.04
CA GLY A 899 24.97 0.58 8.42
C GLY A 899 24.47 2.02 8.49
N THR A 900 24.44 2.62 9.68
CA THR A 900 23.92 3.98 9.88
C THR A 900 25.00 5.05 9.70
N VAL A 901 24.59 6.22 9.23
CA VAL A 901 25.36 7.48 9.26
C VAL A 901 24.45 8.62 9.73
N THR A 902 25.02 9.72 10.23
CA THR A 902 24.24 10.93 10.56
C THR A 902 24.69 12.08 9.68
N VAL A 903 23.77 12.66 8.91
CA VAL A 903 24.00 13.88 8.13
C VAL A 903 23.79 15.08 9.04
N ASN A 904 24.70 16.07 8.99
CA ASN A 904 24.56 17.32 9.73
C ASN A 904 24.65 18.52 8.79
N ALA A 905 23.77 19.51 8.99
CA ALA A 905 23.82 20.83 8.38
C ALA A 905 24.12 21.89 9.44
N THR A 906 25.21 22.65 9.29
CA THR A 906 25.63 23.68 10.25
C THR A 906 25.42 25.07 9.67
N ALA A 907 24.72 25.97 10.37
CA ALA A 907 24.47 27.35 9.91
C ALA A 907 25.76 28.17 9.78
N THR A 908 25.87 28.88 8.65
CA THR A 908 27.03 29.73 8.30
C THR A 908 26.91 31.19 8.75
N ASP A 909 25.74 31.61 9.27
CA ASP A 909 25.44 32.97 9.75
C ASP A 909 26.13 33.33 11.09
N GLY A 910 27.03 32.47 11.56
CA GLY A 910 27.71 32.59 12.85
C GLY A 910 26.86 32.21 14.07
N SER A 911 25.64 31.71 13.90
CA SER A 911 24.84 31.12 15.00
C SER A 911 25.43 29.80 15.50
N LYS A 912 26.10 29.04 14.61
CA LYS A 912 26.60 27.67 14.83
C LYS A 912 25.51 26.65 15.18
N VAL A 913 24.25 26.94 14.86
CA VAL A 913 23.16 25.98 14.97
C VAL A 913 23.42 24.80 14.04
N VAL A 914 23.15 23.58 14.52
CA VAL A 914 23.27 22.34 13.74
C VAL A 914 21.90 21.64 13.71
N GLY A 915 21.48 21.23 12.52
CA GLY A 915 20.41 20.25 12.32
C GLY A 915 21.02 18.92 11.88
N SER A 916 20.47 17.80 12.36
CA SER A 916 20.99 16.46 12.08
C SER A 916 19.88 15.49 11.73
N LEU A 917 20.16 14.54 10.84
CA LEU A 917 19.25 13.44 10.47
C LEU A 917 20.03 12.11 10.35
N PRO A 918 19.61 11.03 11.02
CA PRO A 918 20.17 9.70 10.80
C PRO A 918 19.68 9.11 9.47
N ILE A 919 20.57 8.43 8.77
CA ILE A 919 20.35 7.77 7.48
C ILE A 919 20.79 6.30 7.60
N THR A 920 19.99 5.37 7.08
CA THR A 920 20.31 3.94 7.00
C THR A 920 20.88 3.60 5.63
N ILE A 921 21.96 2.81 5.60
CA ILE A 921 22.55 2.30 4.35
C ILE A 921 22.38 0.77 4.31
N SER A 922 21.79 0.27 3.22
CA SER A 922 21.45 -1.14 3.01
C SER A 922 21.89 -1.63 1.62
N GLY A 923 21.72 -2.91 1.31
CA GLY A 923 21.87 -3.42 -0.06
C GLY A 923 23.14 -4.20 -0.42
N LYS A 924 24.26 -4.14 0.31
CA LYS A 924 25.31 -5.18 0.18
C LYS A 924 24.92 -6.48 0.87
N VAL A 925 25.46 -7.59 0.37
CA VAL A 925 25.41 -8.90 1.04
C VAL A 925 26.11 -8.81 2.40
N GLY A 926 25.43 -9.27 3.45
CA GLY A 926 25.96 -9.37 4.81
C GLY A 926 26.28 -10.81 5.23
N THR A 927 25.56 -11.80 4.69
CA THR A 927 25.71 -13.23 5.02
C THR A 927 25.43 -14.11 3.80
N ILE A 928 26.09 -15.26 3.71
CA ILE A 928 25.68 -16.35 2.82
C ILE A 928 25.69 -17.65 3.63
N THR A 929 24.58 -18.37 3.64
CA THR A 929 24.46 -19.71 4.25
C THR A 929 24.44 -20.76 3.15
N VAL A 930 25.22 -21.85 3.27
CA VAL A 930 25.32 -22.90 2.24
C VAL A 930 24.94 -24.27 2.81
N THR A 931 23.98 -24.93 2.16
CA THR A 931 23.43 -26.24 2.57
C THR A 931 23.22 -27.14 1.35
N GLY A 932 23.38 -28.46 1.47
CA GLY A 932 22.85 -29.37 0.46
C GLY A 932 21.32 -29.44 0.51
N THR A 933 20.66 -29.68 -0.63
CA THR A 933 19.21 -29.88 -0.70
C THR A 933 18.77 -30.97 0.27
N GLY A 934 17.70 -30.73 1.03
CA GLY A 934 17.23 -31.63 2.09
C GLY A 934 18.14 -31.68 3.33
N ASN A 935 19.05 -30.71 3.50
CA ASN A 935 20.10 -30.68 4.52
C ASN A 935 21.12 -31.84 4.40
N ILE A 936 21.22 -32.46 3.22
CA ILE A 936 22.16 -33.56 2.97
C ILE A 936 23.60 -33.04 2.94
N SER A 937 24.49 -33.66 3.69
CA SER A 937 25.93 -33.36 3.75
C SER A 937 26.82 -34.51 3.25
N THR A 938 26.23 -35.56 2.67
CA THR A 938 26.94 -36.78 2.27
C THR A 938 26.55 -37.27 0.88
N ILE A 939 27.53 -37.65 0.06
CA ILE A 939 27.30 -38.34 -1.23
C ILE A 939 27.76 -39.80 -1.09
N VAL A 940 26.84 -40.74 -1.30
CA VAL A 940 27.06 -42.19 -1.09
C VAL A 940 27.03 -43.04 -2.37
N ILE A 941 26.78 -42.43 -3.52
CA ILE A 941 26.68 -43.07 -4.84
C ILE A 941 27.89 -42.65 -5.70
N PRO A 942 28.55 -43.57 -6.46
CA PRO A 942 29.62 -43.21 -7.39
C PRO A 942 29.18 -42.18 -8.42
N ASN A 943 30.00 -41.14 -8.62
CA ASN A 943 29.67 -39.98 -9.46
C ASN A 943 28.35 -39.28 -9.07
N GLY A 944 27.86 -39.51 -7.84
CA GLY A 944 26.62 -38.94 -7.35
C GLY A 944 26.68 -37.42 -7.29
N ILE A 945 25.53 -36.79 -7.53
CA ILE A 945 25.36 -35.34 -7.48
C ILE A 945 24.61 -34.92 -6.21
N LEU A 946 24.95 -33.75 -5.70
CA LEU A 946 24.24 -33.05 -4.64
C LEU A 946 24.00 -31.60 -5.08
N GLN A 947 22.74 -31.19 -5.18
CA GLN A 947 22.41 -29.79 -5.36
C GLN A 947 22.77 -29.03 -4.07
N MET A 948 23.64 -28.03 -4.19
CA MET A 948 23.93 -27.08 -3.13
C MET A 948 23.03 -25.86 -3.28
N LEU A 949 22.53 -25.37 -2.16
CA LEU A 949 21.69 -24.18 -2.05
C LEU A 949 22.48 -23.12 -1.27
N ALA A 950 22.38 -21.87 -1.71
CA ALA A 950 22.98 -20.74 -1.04
C ALA A 950 21.89 -19.69 -0.75
N THR A 951 21.71 -19.36 0.53
CA THR A 951 20.79 -18.31 0.97
C THR A 951 21.60 -17.05 1.25
N VAL A 952 21.42 -16.05 0.38
CA VAL A 952 22.04 -14.73 0.51
C VAL A 952 21.18 -13.86 1.44
N GLY A 953 21.82 -13.26 2.44
CA GLY A 953 21.20 -12.35 3.40
C GLY A 953 21.98 -11.03 3.53
N PRO A 954 21.33 -9.95 3.99
CA PRO A 954 19.89 -9.86 4.28
C PRO A 954 19.05 -9.85 2.99
N THR A 955 17.73 -10.03 3.11
CA THR A 955 16.84 -10.29 1.96
C THR A 955 16.65 -9.10 1.02
N ASP A 956 17.07 -7.91 1.43
CA ASP A 956 17.11 -6.64 0.71
C ASP A 956 18.43 -6.40 -0.05
N ALA A 957 19.43 -7.30 0.05
CA ALA A 957 20.66 -7.19 -0.71
C ALA A 957 20.39 -7.05 -2.22
N VAL A 958 20.94 -6.02 -2.86
CA VAL A 958 20.61 -5.60 -4.23
C VAL A 958 21.22 -6.55 -5.25
N ASN A 959 22.51 -6.88 -5.10
CA ASN A 959 23.15 -7.92 -5.90
C ASN A 959 23.28 -9.22 -5.09
N LYS A 960 22.41 -10.19 -5.39
CA LYS A 960 22.42 -11.54 -4.79
C LYS A 960 23.17 -12.58 -5.64
N ALA A 961 23.82 -12.18 -6.73
CA ALA A 961 24.56 -13.12 -7.56
C ALA A 961 25.82 -13.60 -6.82
N ILE A 962 26.07 -14.90 -6.93
CA ILE A 962 27.17 -15.60 -6.25
C ILE A 962 28.02 -16.37 -7.26
N THR A 963 29.25 -16.67 -6.89
CA THR A 963 30.10 -17.65 -7.57
C THR A 963 30.31 -18.89 -6.70
N TRP A 964 30.07 -20.06 -7.28
CA TRP A 964 30.34 -21.34 -6.65
C TRP A 964 31.80 -21.77 -6.86
N SER A 965 32.39 -22.37 -5.83
CA SER A 965 33.67 -23.09 -5.94
C SER A 965 33.69 -24.26 -4.96
N VAL A 966 34.58 -25.22 -5.21
CA VAL A 966 34.81 -26.34 -4.30
C VAL A 966 36.30 -26.50 -4.01
N THR A 967 36.63 -26.62 -2.73
CA THR A 967 37.99 -26.81 -2.21
C THR A 967 38.15 -28.26 -1.76
N PRO A 968 39.03 -29.05 -2.42
CA PRO A 968 39.40 -30.39 -1.95
C PRO A 968 40.01 -30.33 -0.54
N VAL A 969 39.59 -31.23 0.35
CA VAL A 969 40.18 -31.37 1.70
C VAL A 969 40.83 -32.74 1.84
N THR A 970 40.05 -33.82 1.71
CA THR A 970 40.57 -35.20 1.56
C THR A 970 39.96 -35.94 0.36
N GLY A 971 38.79 -35.52 -0.12
CA GLY A 971 38.15 -36.01 -1.33
C GLY A 971 38.26 -35.02 -2.49
N LYS A 972 37.62 -35.35 -3.62
CA LYS A 972 37.53 -34.48 -4.80
C LYS A 972 36.11 -34.43 -5.32
N ALA A 973 35.73 -33.26 -5.81
CA ALA A 973 34.46 -32.99 -6.46
C ALA A 973 34.65 -31.88 -7.50
N THR A 974 33.67 -31.71 -8.38
CA THR A 974 33.48 -30.49 -9.18
C THR A 974 32.15 -29.86 -8.81
N ILE A 975 32.04 -28.53 -8.90
CA ILE A 975 30.77 -27.82 -8.78
C ILE A 975 30.57 -26.93 -10.00
N ASP A 976 29.34 -26.86 -10.51
CA ASP A 976 28.98 -26.00 -11.64
C ASP A 976 28.45 -24.62 -11.20
N SER A 977 28.10 -23.76 -12.15
CA SER A 977 27.51 -22.44 -11.89
C SER A 977 26.13 -22.48 -11.23
N ASN A 978 25.46 -23.63 -11.25
CA ASN A 978 24.12 -23.83 -10.70
C ASN A 978 24.18 -24.40 -9.27
N GLY A 979 25.37 -24.70 -8.75
CA GLY A 979 25.58 -25.31 -7.43
C GLY A 979 25.47 -26.82 -7.41
N ILE A 980 25.47 -27.51 -8.55
CA ILE A 980 25.45 -28.98 -8.62
C ILE A 980 26.86 -29.50 -8.32
N LEU A 981 27.03 -30.09 -7.14
CA LEU A 981 28.26 -30.71 -6.68
C LEU A 981 28.30 -32.17 -7.12
N THR A 982 29.23 -32.53 -8.01
CA THR A 982 29.46 -33.90 -8.50
C THR A 982 30.66 -34.52 -7.80
N ALA A 983 30.46 -35.69 -7.18
CA ALA A 983 31.54 -36.44 -6.54
C ALA A 983 32.55 -37.02 -7.55
N VAL A 984 33.85 -36.89 -7.25
CA VAL A 984 34.96 -37.42 -8.09
C VAL A 984 35.84 -38.42 -7.32
N SER A 985 36.10 -38.20 -6.03
CA SER A 985 36.75 -39.21 -5.17
C SER A 985 36.34 -39.07 -3.71
N ASN A 986 36.25 -40.21 -3.01
CA ASN A 986 35.90 -40.30 -1.60
C ASN A 986 36.80 -39.45 -0.70
N GLY A 987 36.22 -38.97 0.40
CA GLY A 987 36.81 -37.99 1.33
C GLY A 987 35.96 -36.71 1.42
N THR A 988 36.45 -35.70 2.13
CA THR A 988 35.76 -34.44 2.38
C THR A 988 36.12 -33.35 1.37
N VAL A 989 35.16 -32.48 1.07
CA VAL A 989 35.34 -31.25 0.29
C VAL A 989 34.59 -30.09 0.96
N THR A 990 35.10 -28.87 0.83
CA THR A 990 34.39 -27.66 1.27
C THR A 990 33.82 -26.96 0.04
N VAL A 991 32.50 -26.78 0.01
CA VAL A 991 31.81 -25.96 -0.98
C VAL A 991 31.78 -24.52 -0.49
N ASN A 992 32.10 -23.57 -1.36
CA ASN A 992 32.02 -22.14 -1.09
C ASN A 992 31.04 -21.46 -2.07
N ALA A 993 30.24 -20.53 -1.56
CA ALA A 993 29.47 -19.57 -2.36
C ALA A 993 29.91 -18.15 -1.99
N ALA A 994 30.57 -17.45 -2.92
CA ALA A 994 31.11 -16.10 -2.70
C ALA A 994 30.23 -15.04 -3.35
N ALA A 995 30.01 -13.92 -2.66
CA ALA A 995 29.24 -12.79 -3.18
C ALA A 995 29.96 -12.08 -4.33
N THR A 996 29.22 -11.67 -5.36
CA THR A 996 29.78 -10.92 -6.53
C THR A 996 29.68 -9.39 -6.38
N ASP A 997 29.06 -8.89 -5.32
CA ASP A 997 28.87 -7.46 -5.02
C ASP A 997 30.12 -6.75 -4.46
N GLY A 998 31.24 -7.48 -4.33
CA GLY A 998 32.47 -6.96 -3.73
C GLY A 998 32.42 -6.81 -2.20
N SER A 999 31.40 -7.34 -1.51
CA SER A 999 31.35 -7.41 -0.04
C SER A 999 32.44 -8.30 0.56
N GLY A 1000 32.95 -9.26 -0.20
CA GLY A 1000 33.90 -10.28 0.26
C GLY A 1000 33.28 -11.39 1.11
N ILE A 1001 31.95 -11.43 1.26
CA ILE A 1001 31.25 -12.46 2.02
C ILE A 1001 31.31 -13.80 1.28
N VAL A 1002 31.67 -14.86 2.00
CA VAL A 1002 31.71 -16.24 1.50
C VAL A 1002 30.98 -17.16 2.48
N GLY A 1003 29.94 -17.83 2.00
CA GLY A 1003 29.29 -18.92 2.72
C GLY A 1003 29.99 -20.25 2.44
N GLN A 1004 30.10 -21.12 3.44
CA GLN A 1004 30.80 -22.41 3.32
C GLN A 1004 29.96 -23.58 3.84
N SER A 1005 30.17 -24.77 3.28
CA SER A 1005 29.57 -26.03 3.72
C SER A 1005 30.51 -27.19 3.48
N VAL A 1006 30.56 -28.18 4.38
CA VAL A 1006 31.43 -29.36 4.25
C VAL A 1006 30.60 -30.56 3.79
N VAL A 1007 31.01 -31.19 2.69
CA VAL A 1007 30.37 -32.38 2.13
C VAL A 1007 31.33 -33.57 2.18
N THR A 1008 30.81 -34.73 2.61
CA THR A 1008 31.58 -35.98 2.72
C THR A 1008 31.18 -36.96 1.62
N ILE A 1009 32.14 -37.37 0.80
CA ILE A 1009 31.94 -38.36 -0.25
C ILE A 1009 32.38 -39.73 0.30
N ASN A 1010 31.44 -40.66 0.42
CA ASN A 1010 31.66 -42.02 0.92
C ASN A 1010 30.90 -43.03 0.04
N ALA A 1011 31.30 -43.06 -1.23
CA ALA A 1011 30.67 -43.86 -2.28
C ALA A 1011 31.39 -45.20 -2.48
N ALA A 1012 30.62 -46.30 -2.42
CA ALA A 1012 31.09 -47.62 -2.82
C ALA A 1012 30.88 -47.81 -4.32
N SER A 1013 31.90 -48.30 -5.03
CA SER A 1013 31.80 -48.70 -6.44
C SER A 1013 31.57 -50.20 -6.63
N GLY A 1014 31.63 -51.00 -5.57
CA GLY A 1014 31.33 -52.43 -5.61
C GLY A 1014 31.55 -53.14 -4.28
N ILE A 1015 31.12 -54.39 -4.22
CA ILE A 1015 31.34 -55.33 -3.11
C ILE A 1015 31.77 -56.69 -3.68
N THR A 1016 32.70 -57.38 -3.01
CA THR A 1016 33.11 -58.75 -3.36
C THR A 1016 32.97 -59.67 -2.14
N ILE A 1017 32.66 -60.95 -2.39
CA ILE A 1017 32.67 -62.02 -1.37
C ILE A 1017 33.96 -62.82 -1.53
N ASN A 1018 34.72 -62.92 -0.44
CA ASN A 1018 35.96 -63.68 -0.29
C ASN A 1018 35.77 -64.80 0.74
N GLN A 1019 36.29 -65.99 0.44
CA GLN A 1019 36.20 -67.17 1.31
C GLN A 1019 37.32 -68.16 1.03
N SER A 1020 37.57 -69.09 1.95
CA SER A 1020 38.61 -70.12 1.84
C SER A 1020 38.28 -71.32 0.94
N SER A 1021 36.98 -71.58 0.68
CA SER A 1021 36.52 -72.69 -0.15
C SER A 1021 35.22 -72.36 -0.89
N ASN A 1022 35.03 -72.92 -2.09
CA ASN A 1022 33.76 -72.88 -2.83
C ASN A 1022 32.84 -74.08 -2.48
N THR A 1023 33.34 -75.05 -1.73
CA THR A 1023 32.59 -76.20 -1.20
C THR A 1023 32.52 -76.13 0.32
N VAL A 1024 31.34 -76.39 0.88
CA VAL A 1024 31.12 -76.57 2.33
C VAL A 1024 30.63 -77.99 2.55
N ALA A 1025 31.24 -78.69 3.49
CA ALA A 1025 30.81 -80.02 3.91
C ALA A 1025 29.64 -79.91 4.92
N VAL A 1026 28.69 -80.82 4.84
CA VAL A 1026 27.56 -80.92 5.79
C VAL A 1026 28.03 -80.92 7.24
N GLY A 1027 27.39 -80.08 8.08
CA GLY A 1027 27.75 -79.89 9.49
C GLY A 1027 28.91 -78.92 9.74
N ASN A 1028 29.61 -78.42 8.72
CA ASN A 1028 30.68 -77.44 8.86
C ASN A 1028 30.20 -76.00 8.55
N THR A 1029 30.90 -75.04 9.15
CA THR A 1029 30.73 -73.59 8.90
C THR A 1029 31.94 -73.05 8.14
N VAL A 1030 31.70 -72.20 7.13
CA VAL A 1030 32.74 -71.44 6.42
C VAL A 1030 32.48 -69.94 6.58
N LYS A 1031 33.54 -69.19 6.93
CA LYS A 1031 33.47 -67.73 6.99
C LYS A 1031 33.49 -67.14 5.59
N LEU A 1032 32.43 -66.40 5.26
CA LEU A 1032 32.43 -65.48 4.14
C LEU A 1032 32.81 -64.08 4.65
N THR A 1033 33.65 -63.39 3.90
CA THR A 1033 34.08 -62.03 4.18
C THR A 1033 33.74 -61.12 3.01
N SER A 1034 33.29 -59.90 3.30
CA SER A 1034 32.99 -58.89 2.29
C SER A 1034 34.13 -57.88 2.21
N VAL A 1035 34.53 -57.51 0.98
CA VAL A 1035 35.42 -56.37 0.74
C VAL A 1035 34.65 -55.35 -0.09
N ILE A 1036 34.60 -54.12 0.40
CA ILE A 1036 33.96 -52.98 -0.27
C ILE A 1036 35.04 -52.24 -1.06
N SER A 1037 34.72 -51.89 -2.30
CA SER A 1037 35.61 -51.14 -3.19
C SER A 1037 35.09 -49.71 -3.38
N PRO A 1038 35.95 -48.67 -3.37
CA PRO A 1038 37.35 -48.72 -2.96
C PRO A 1038 37.49 -48.93 -1.44
N THR A 1039 38.63 -49.43 -0.97
CA THR A 1039 38.89 -49.72 0.45
C THR A 1039 38.94 -48.49 1.38
N SER A 1040 38.86 -47.28 0.82
CA SER A 1040 38.66 -46.04 1.58
C SER A 1040 37.21 -45.84 2.05
N VAL A 1041 36.26 -46.68 1.60
CA VAL A 1041 34.88 -46.68 2.08
C VAL A 1041 34.80 -47.31 3.47
N THR A 1042 34.29 -46.56 4.44
CA THR A 1042 34.18 -46.99 5.84
C THR A 1042 32.76 -46.81 6.38
N GLY A 1043 32.43 -47.55 7.45
CA GLY A 1043 31.15 -47.43 8.16
C GLY A 1043 29.92 -48.05 7.47
N LYS A 1044 30.09 -48.66 6.29
CA LYS A 1044 29.01 -49.35 5.56
C LYS A 1044 28.73 -50.72 6.18
N LYS A 1045 27.44 -51.05 6.33
CA LYS A 1045 26.96 -52.37 6.76
C LYS A 1045 26.62 -53.25 5.55
N VAL A 1046 26.74 -54.57 5.72
CA VAL A 1046 26.44 -55.57 4.68
C VAL A 1046 25.30 -56.47 5.16
N ILE A 1047 24.25 -56.58 4.36
CA ILE A 1047 23.19 -57.57 4.52
C ILE A 1047 23.56 -58.82 3.73
N TRP A 1048 23.50 -59.97 4.39
CA TRP A 1048 23.69 -61.29 3.79
C TRP A 1048 22.34 -61.98 3.62
N SER A 1049 22.11 -62.62 2.47
CA SER A 1049 20.97 -63.50 2.24
C SER A 1049 21.37 -64.75 1.45
N ILE A 1050 20.55 -65.79 1.53
CA ILE A 1050 20.77 -67.09 0.90
C ILE A 1050 19.53 -67.51 0.09
N SER A 1051 19.74 -68.25 -1.00
CA SER A 1051 18.66 -68.90 -1.76
C SER A 1051 19.17 -70.21 -2.41
N ASN A 1052 18.40 -71.29 -2.29
CA ASN A 1052 18.65 -72.55 -3.01
C ASN A 1052 18.56 -72.37 -4.53
N ILE A 1053 19.37 -73.10 -5.30
CA ILE A 1053 19.37 -73.06 -6.77
C ILE A 1053 18.39 -74.07 -7.39
N ASP A 1054 18.14 -75.19 -6.71
CA ASP A 1054 17.29 -76.28 -7.18
C ASP A 1054 15.77 -76.06 -7.00
N GLY A 1055 15.36 -75.00 -6.32
CA GLY A 1055 13.94 -74.69 -6.06
C GLY A 1055 13.25 -75.66 -5.09
N THR A 1056 13.99 -76.54 -4.40
CA THR A 1056 13.43 -77.45 -3.40
C THR A 1056 13.43 -76.83 -2.01
N ASN A 1057 12.35 -77.08 -1.26
CA ASN A 1057 12.02 -76.37 -0.02
C ASN A 1057 12.69 -77.00 1.22
N THR A 1058 13.98 -77.29 1.11
CA THR A 1058 14.85 -77.83 2.19
C THR A 1058 16.04 -76.91 2.37
N ASP A 1059 16.21 -76.30 3.54
CA ASP A 1059 17.32 -75.38 3.81
C ASP A 1059 18.66 -76.13 3.81
N LEU A 1060 19.42 -76.01 2.72
CA LEU A 1060 20.72 -76.70 2.56
C LEU A 1060 21.83 -76.08 3.43
N ALA A 1061 21.66 -74.80 3.80
CA ALA A 1061 22.56 -74.06 4.66
C ALA A 1061 21.84 -72.84 5.25
N THR A 1062 22.39 -72.27 6.31
CA THR A 1062 21.98 -70.98 6.89
C THR A 1062 23.13 -70.00 6.91
N ILE A 1063 22.86 -68.69 6.78
CA ILE A 1063 23.87 -67.64 6.87
C ILE A 1063 23.48 -66.58 7.92
N ASN A 1064 24.42 -66.22 8.79
CA ASN A 1064 24.19 -65.19 9.81
C ASN A 1064 24.57 -63.78 9.35
N SER A 1065 24.19 -62.76 10.13
CA SER A 1065 24.45 -61.34 9.86
C SER A 1065 25.94 -60.97 9.78
N THR A 1066 26.85 -61.85 10.19
CA THR A 1066 28.31 -61.64 10.14
C THR A 1066 28.99 -62.42 9.01
N GLY A 1067 28.22 -63.12 8.16
CA GLY A 1067 28.74 -63.90 7.03
C GLY A 1067 29.20 -65.32 7.35
N ASP A 1068 28.82 -65.90 8.49
CA ASP A 1068 29.06 -67.33 8.75
C ASP A 1068 28.02 -68.17 7.99
N LEU A 1069 28.47 -68.96 7.01
CA LEU A 1069 27.64 -69.90 6.26
C LEU A 1069 27.80 -71.31 6.84
N THR A 1070 26.72 -71.90 7.37
CA THR A 1070 26.72 -73.24 7.98
C THR A 1070 25.86 -74.20 7.17
N ALA A 1071 26.42 -75.33 6.73
CA ALA A 1071 25.69 -76.34 5.97
C ALA A 1071 24.83 -77.23 6.90
N ASP A 1072 23.57 -77.45 6.52
CA ASP A 1072 22.61 -78.17 7.36
C ASP A 1072 22.93 -79.67 7.48
N LEU A 1073 22.83 -80.20 8.70
CA LEU A 1073 23.10 -81.60 9.04
C LEU A 1073 22.15 -82.61 8.37
N THR A 1074 21.00 -82.15 7.86
CA THR A 1074 19.97 -82.98 7.21
C THR A 1074 20.08 -83.04 5.69
N ALA A 1075 21.07 -82.38 5.07
CA ALA A 1075 21.25 -82.35 3.63
C ALA A 1075 21.76 -83.69 3.06
N LEU A 1076 20.83 -84.60 2.75
CA LEU A 1076 21.08 -85.97 2.24
C LEU A 1076 21.58 -86.05 0.78
N LYS A 1077 21.82 -84.91 0.10
CA LYS A 1077 22.27 -84.84 -1.30
C LYS A 1077 23.20 -83.65 -1.53
N GLN A 1078 24.05 -83.74 -2.54
CA GLN A 1078 24.82 -82.60 -3.02
C GLN A 1078 23.88 -81.54 -3.59
N GLY A 1079 24.05 -80.29 -3.17
CA GLY A 1079 23.24 -79.15 -3.59
C GLY A 1079 24.06 -77.89 -3.79
N SER A 1080 23.43 -76.77 -4.11
CA SER A 1080 24.12 -75.50 -4.30
C SER A 1080 23.25 -74.32 -3.90
N VAL A 1081 23.86 -73.37 -3.19
CA VAL A 1081 23.21 -72.20 -2.64
C VAL A 1081 23.84 -70.93 -3.21
N ASN A 1082 23.01 -69.95 -3.56
CA ASN A 1082 23.45 -68.62 -3.92
C ASN A 1082 23.48 -67.75 -2.67
N ILE A 1083 24.66 -67.24 -2.32
CA ILE A 1083 24.84 -66.25 -1.25
C ILE A 1083 24.91 -64.88 -1.87
N LYS A 1084 24.04 -63.96 -1.43
CA LYS A 1084 24.05 -62.56 -1.85
C LYS A 1084 24.50 -61.66 -0.70
N ALA A 1085 25.52 -60.86 -0.93
CA ALA A 1085 25.92 -59.76 -0.05
C ALA A 1085 25.45 -58.44 -0.68
N THR A 1086 24.76 -57.60 0.09
CA THR A 1086 24.17 -56.32 -0.35
C THR A 1086 24.59 -55.19 0.59
N LEU A 1087 24.90 -54.01 0.07
CA LEU A 1087 25.19 -52.84 0.90
C LEU A 1087 23.91 -52.25 1.50
N ASP A 1088 23.95 -52.05 2.82
CA ASP A 1088 22.87 -51.48 3.63
C ASP A 1088 22.99 -49.95 3.69
N ASP A 1089 23.05 -49.33 2.52
CA ASP A 1089 23.30 -47.88 2.34
C ASP A 1089 22.46 -47.24 1.21
N GLY A 1090 21.45 -47.95 0.71
CA GLY A 1090 20.57 -47.51 -0.37
C GLY A 1090 21.17 -47.57 -1.78
N SER A 1091 22.45 -47.91 -1.96
CA SER A 1091 23.10 -47.95 -3.29
C SER A 1091 22.61 -49.09 -4.20
N GLY A 1092 21.94 -50.11 -3.65
CA GLY A 1092 21.55 -51.34 -4.36
C GLY A 1092 22.72 -52.26 -4.72
N ILE A 1093 23.96 -51.84 -4.44
CA ILE A 1093 25.18 -52.58 -4.76
C ILE A 1093 25.16 -53.93 -4.03
N SER A 1094 25.25 -54.99 -4.82
CA SER A 1094 25.26 -56.36 -4.31
C SER A 1094 26.06 -57.28 -5.22
N VAL A 1095 26.51 -58.40 -4.64
CA VAL A 1095 27.18 -59.48 -5.36
C VAL A 1095 26.60 -60.81 -4.91
N THR A 1096 26.36 -61.70 -5.87
CA THR A 1096 25.90 -63.08 -5.60
C THR A 1096 27.05 -64.04 -5.92
N LYS A 1097 27.25 -65.04 -5.07
CA LYS A 1097 28.27 -66.09 -5.26
C LYS A 1097 27.68 -67.45 -4.93
N THR A 1098 27.79 -68.39 -5.86
CA THR A 1098 27.35 -69.77 -5.66
C THR A 1098 28.35 -70.53 -4.79
N ILE A 1099 27.84 -71.26 -3.80
CA ILE A 1099 28.60 -72.16 -2.92
C ILE A 1099 27.97 -73.56 -3.02
N ILE A 1100 28.80 -74.58 -3.15
CA ILE A 1100 28.36 -75.97 -3.27
C ILE A 1100 28.30 -76.59 -1.87
N ILE A 1101 27.18 -77.24 -1.55
CA ILE A 1101 27.02 -78.00 -0.30
C ILE A 1101 27.22 -79.48 -0.62
N ASN A 1102 28.27 -80.07 -0.05
CA ASN A 1102 28.59 -81.49 -0.20
C ASN A 1102 28.15 -82.27 1.05
N PRO A 1103 27.34 -83.34 0.93
CA PRO A 1103 27.24 -84.32 2.01
C PRO A 1103 28.62 -84.94 2.26
N ASN A 1104 28.92 -85.26 3.52
CA ASN A 1104 30.10 -86.06 3.85
C ASN A 1104 29.93 -87.49 3.30
N SER A 1105 31.06 -88.11 2.95
CA SER A 1105 31.18 -89.49 2.49
C SER A 1105 30.93 -90.52 3.59
#